data_AF-A0A4R0RT82-F1
#
_entry.id   AF-A0A4R0RT82-F1
#
_cell.length_a   1.000
_cell.length_b   1.000
_cell.length_c   1.000
_cell.angle_alpha   90.00
_cell.angle_beta   90.00
_cell.angle_gamma   90.00
#
_symmetry.space_group_name_H-M   'P 1'
#
loop_
_entity.id
_entity.type
_entity.pdbx_description
1 polymer ?
#
loop_
_entity_poly.entity_id
_entity_poly.type
_entity_poly.pdbx_seq_one_letter_code
_entity_poly.pdbx_strand_id
1 'polypeptide(L)'
;MDRDLVVGGLSLALAWDWTQTVTLIFGGCCSNALTLEQLTSHNPHAGSLITFSQFLFITLHGLPKFVQFTPYPRLKPRQLPVLPYLLQVVLFCLVSLLNNAAFAYKIPMPVHIVFRSGGLIVNMVMGWLLQRKRYHSLQIFSVMIVTAGVALTTLSVVTTRSSSSHTRAQTFTSSSLSLPEPTDIYLYMTGIFILFVALLLSSLLGIAQDLTYAAHRKRVAEQKQPSENLVPPWQESMFYMHFLSLPMFWTMRQDLASQFQALLLSPSVHLSVPTLSGVSLPQQFSTYASPVTSYFPISSSSTADIAIAIPSALLILFLNTLTQLVCVAGVHRLTSRVSSLTVTLVLVVRKAVSLLISVLLFSDRYEQMDAWSKVMMMGGDMRIDTHEIIGESYSEQLTQDQVVEKADFDPLHPGPHGGGAKPISDTLFVKYGFAVHMHEAHAHLLAYNHGVKVPKLYHAFVRGDVTYILMENIHGRTVSEHLLDAATTDLEKEKFARMAIHCLCHMLTIPRPEALAEHLATVNDEPLSHPFFKEQDAPLVYDSLKHLAAHINKILVRAAERDRSENILRVDFTREKVVFVYSDINSTNFILTPGGQDLYVVDFGHAGFLPESFMTFAIHSFIPNDAAGLARTIKLLIDRSVTPESAGVDELPQFLEGGKALFQHPFSDNLAALSRACNAMMTMGEALINELAVLTRTQNGNSSNHCPLTDEILGESYPAPLTQDEIIEHAETHTAAMEVHGRGTVALTETLFLKYGRGDSVTMNEAYAQLLAYKHGVHVPKLYHAFRRGFGPRASTYILMERIHGQTVNEYLYQATATKDYQAVDKVAEMAIHALCRMLSIPIPEGQRRRPSPILDSESARLHHPFFGYDHMPCVSYQSVGELDDHINKILQRRAEWLLPRDSPNPYKVNFQAEKLVFVYSDLNAKNFLLIPSGELYVVDFGYSAVLPESFMTYVVHCYVPNHAENLWDAMKYVLDRTAKELADGSRTELLSFMKGGKAMLHGPHRENLEAMVRAAGIMMQMGEAYVGMLYRDSLQGGS
;
A
#
# COMPACT_ATOMS: atom_id res chain seq x y z
N MET A 1 41.61 -13.06 -20.94
CA MET A 1 41.04 -11.72 -21.22
C MET A 1 39.55 -11.94 -21.43
N ASP A 2 38.78 -11.56 -20.42
CA ASP A 2 37.53 -12.24 -20.02
C ASP A 2 36.31 -11.92 -20.89
N ARG A 3 35.68 -12.97 -21.39
CA ARG A 3 34.34 -12.89 -21.99
C ARG A 3 33.29 -12.38 -21.00
N ASP A 4 33.45 -12.64 -19.70
CA ASP A 4 32.51 -12.18 -18.67
C ASP A 4 32.60 -10.68 -18.38
N LEU A 5 33.79 -10.08 -18.49
CA LEU A 5 33.96 -8.63 -18.39
C LEU A 5 33.37 -7.91 -19.62
N VAL A 6 33.52 -8.50 -20.80
CA VAL A 6 32.96 -7.97 -22.06
C VAL A 6 31.44 -8.07 -22.07
N VAL A 7 30.86 -9.19 -21.62
CA VAL A 7 29.39 -9.35 -21.61
C VAL A 7 28.75 -8.57 -20.47
N GLY A 8 29.36 -8.51 -19.28
CA GLY A 8 28.93 -7.64 -18.20
C GLY A 8 28.99 -6.16 -18.58
N GLY A 9 30.06 -5.74 -19.25
CA GLY A 9 30.20 -4.40 -19.83
C GLY A 9 29.18 -4.12 -20.94
N LEU A 10 28.86 -5.09 -21.79
CA LEU A 10 27.82 -4.95 -22.83
C LEU A 10 26.43 -4.83 -22.23
N SER A 11 26.09 -5.62 -21.20
CA SER A 11 24.77 -5.56 -20.55
C SER A 11 24.57 -4.26 -19.78
N LEU A 12 25.62 -3.78 -19.09
CA LEU A 12 25.62 -2.47 -18.43
C LEU A 12 25.52 -1.33 -19.45
N ALA A 13 26.26 -1.41 -20.56
CA ALA A 13 26.18 -0.41 -21.63
C ALA A 13 24.79 -0.39 -22.29
N LEU A 14 24.18 -1.55 -22.54
CA LEU A 14 22.82 -1.65 -23.08
C LEU A 14 21.78 -1.12 -22.09
N ALA A 15 21.87 -1.46 -20.81
CA ALA A 15 20.98 -0.96 -19.77
C ALA A 15 21.10 0.56 -19.65
N TRP A 16 22.32 1.10 -19.58
CA TRP A 16 22.59 2.54 -19.56
C TRP A 16 22.00 3.25 -20.79
N ASP A 17 22.17 2.66 -21.97
CA ASP A 17 21.63 3.20 -23.22
C ASP A 17 20.10 3.24 -23.27
N TRP A 18 19.43 2.26 -22.67
CA TRP A 18 17.97 2.22 -22.52
C TRP A 18 17.49 3.22 -21.48
N THR A 19 18.15 3.27 -20.32
CA THR A 19 17.87 4.27 -19.27
C THR A 19 17.98 5.69 -19.83
N GLN A 20 19.05 6.00 -20.56
CA GLN A 20 19.18 7.30 -21.23
C GLN A 20 18.02 7.59 -22.18
N THR A 21 17.59 6.62 -22.99
CA THR A 21 16.51 6.82 -23.96
C THR A 21 15.19 7.11 -23.24
N VAL A 22 14.88 6.36 -22.18
CA VAL A 22 13.67 6.54 -21.35
C VAL A 22 13.72 7.89 -20.61
N THR A 23 14.84 8.24 -19.97
CA THR A 23 15.01 9.51 -19.26
C THR A 23 14.88 10.71 -20.20
N LEU A 24 15.42 10.63 -21.43
CA LEU A 24 15.24 11.69 -22.44
C LEU A 24 13.76 11.88 -22.84
N ILE A 25 12.99 10.77 -22.92
CA ILE A 25 11.57 10.82 -23.29
C ILE A 25 10.74 11.37 -22.12
N PHE A 26 10.82 10.78 -20.94
CA PHE A 26 9.98 11.21 -19.81
C PHE A 26 10.45 12.56 -19.26
N GLY A 27 11.75 12.76 -19.05
CA GLY A 27 12.28 14.05 -18.60
C GLY A 27 12.09 15.16 -19.64
N GLY A 28 12.47 14.93 -20.89
CA GLY A 28 12.36 15.93 -21.95
C GLY A 28 10.92 16.29 -22.29
N CYS A 29 10.05 15.29 -22.47
CA CYS A 29 8.69 15.54 -22.93
C CYS A 29 7.75 16.00 -21.81
N CYS A 30 7.93 15.57 -20.56
CA CYS A 30 7.16 16.11 -19.43
C CYS A 30 7.57 17.57 -19.15
N SER A 31 8.87 17.89 -19.14
CA SER A 31 9.32 19.29 -18.97
C SER A 31 8.90 20.18 -20.14
N ASN A 32 8.86 19.65 -21.37
CA ASN A 32 8.30 20.37 -22.51
C ASN A 32 6.80 20.65 -22.34
N ALA A 33 6.02 19.69 -21.81
CA ALA A 33 4.60 19.89 -21.55
C ALA A 33 4.36 20.99 -20.48
N LEU A 34 5.13 20.98 -19.40
CA LEU A 34 5.04 22.00 -18.34
C LEU A 34 5.42 23.40 -18.84
N THR A 35 6.53 23.53 -19.57
CA THR A 35 6.94 24.82 -20.14
C THR A 35 5.98 25.31 -21.22
N LEU A 36 5.36 24.39 -21.98
CA LEU A 36 4.31 24.73 -22.94
C LEU A 36 3.05 25.24 -22.23
N GLU A 37 2.63 24.59 -21.14
CA GLU A 37 1.48 25.02 -20.34
C GLU A 37 1.70 26.42 -19.75
N GLN A 38 2.89 26.68 -19.18
CA GLN A 38 3.26 28.01 -18.69
C GLN A 38 3.29 29.07 -19.81
N LEU A 39 3.77 28.73 -21.00
CA LEU A 39 3.86 29.70 -22.09
C LEU A 39 2.50 30.00 -22.72
N THR A 40 1.63 28.99 -22.82
CA THR A 40 0.28 29.10 -23.42
C THR A 40 -0.76 29.66 -22.45
N SER A 41 -0.59 29.52 -21.13
CA SER A 41 -1.45 30.18 -20.15
C SER A 41 -1.33 31.70 -20.21
N HIS A 42 -0.10 32.21 -20.43
CA HIS A 42 0.15 33.64 -20.59
C HIS A 42 -0.09 34.14 -22.02
N ASN A 43 0.12 33.30 -23.04
CA ASN A 43 0.00 33.69 -24.45
C ASN A 43 -0.72 32.59 -25.27
N PRO A 44 -2.07 32.49 -25.20
CA PRO A 44 -2.84 31.40 -25.80
C PRO A 44 -2.73 31.32 -27.34
N HIS A 45 -2.38 32.42 -28.00
CA HIS A 45 -2.24 32.47 -29.46
C HIS A 45 -0.82 32.16 -29.97
N ALA A 46 0.17 31.90 -29.11
CA ALA A 46 1.58 31.74 -29.49
C ALA A 46 1.96 30.36 -30.08
N GLY A 47 1.00 29.45 -30.25
CA GLY A 47 1.28 28.04 -30.60
C GLY A 47 2.05 27.82 -31.92
N SER A 48 1.81 28.67 -32.93
CA SER A 48 2.50 28.56 -34.23
C SER A 48 3.97 28.97 -34.11
N LEU A 49 4.24 30.04 -33.35
CA LEU A 49 5.59 30.53 -33.08
C LEU A 49 6.39 29.57 -32.22
N ILE A 50 5.77 28.94 -31.23
CA ILE A 50 6.41 27.92 -30.40
C ILE A 50 6.90 26.77 -31.27
N THR A 51 6.01 26.21 -32.11
CA THR A 51 6.35 25.08 -32.99
C THR A 51 7.44 25.46 -34.01
N PHE A 52 7.35 26.65 -34.61
CA PHE A 52 8.39 27.14 -35.50
C PHE A 52 9.75 27.26 -34.80
N SER A 53 9.77 27.83 -33.59
CA SER A 53 10.99 28.03 -32.80
C SER A 53 11.64 26.70 -32.42
N GLN A 54 10.83 25.70 -32.04
CA GLN A 54 11.28 24.34 -31.78
C GLN A 54 11.95 23.71 -33.00
N PHE A 55 11.30 23.79 -34.17
CA PHE A 55 11.80 23.21 -35.42
C PHE A 55 13.08 23.90 -35.91
N LEU A 56 13.11 25.23 -35.79
CA LEU A 56 14.29 26.03 -36.13
C LEU A 56 15.47 25.68 -35.21
N PHE A 57 15.25 25.61 -33.90
CA PHE A 57 16.30 25.29 -32.93
C PHE A 57 16.88 23.88 -33.15
N ILE A 58 16.03 22.88 -33.38
CA ILE A 58 16.47 21.50 -33.69
C ILE A 58 17.30 21.46 -34.97
N THR A 59 16.88 22.22 -35.99
CA THR A 59 17.60 22.32 -37.26
C THR A 59 18.98 22.97 -37.06
N LEU A 60 19.05 24.09 -36.34
CA LEU A 60 20.29 24.80 -36.07
C LEU A 60 21.28 23.96 -35.25
N HIS A 61 20.79 23.18 -34.29
CA HIS A 61 21.62 22.24 -33.52
C HIS A 61 22.14 21.07 -34.37
N GLY A 62 21.34 20.57 -35.32
CA GLY A 62 21.75 19.49 -36.22
C GLY A 62 22.70 19.93 -37.33
N LEU A 63 22.55 21.15 -37.85
CA LEU A 63 23.23 21.66 -39.04
C LEU A 63 24.77 21.49 -39.02
N PRO A 64 25.51 21.82 -37.93
CA PRO A 64 26.97 21.68 -37.90
C PRO A 64 27.46 20.25 -38.15
N LYS A 65 26.65 19.24 -37.81
CA LYS A 65 27.01 17.82 -37.97
C LYS A 65 26.93 17.34 -39.42
N PHE A 66 26.12 18.01 -40.24
CA PHE A 66 25.83 17.65 -41.63
C PHE A 66 26.47 18.58 -42.66
N VAL A 67 27.06 19.70 -42.25
CA VAL A 67 27.79 20.60 -43.15
C VAL A 67 29.27 20.19 -43.22
N GLN A 68 29.80 20.04 -44.44
CA GLN A 68 31.22 19.92 -44.72
C GLN A 68 31.71 21.19 -45.41
N PHE A 69 32.80 21.77 -44.89
CA PHE A 69 33.43 22.96 -45.45
C PHE A 69 34.56 22.56 -46.39
N THR A 70 34.26 22.46 -47.69
CA THR A 70 35.27 22.33 -48.77
C THR A 70 34.73 22.93 -50.08
N PRO A 71 35.47 23.80 -50.77
CA PRO A 71 35.57 25.25 -50.50
C PRO A 71 34.25 26.03 -50.36
N TYR A 72 33.08 25.40 -50.58
CA TYR A 72 31.75 25.95 -50.31
C TYR A 72 31.02 25.04 -49.30
N PRO A 73 30.13 25.55 -48.43
CA PRO A 73 29.39 24.71 -47.50
C PRO A 73 28.50 23.72 -48.29
N ARG A 74 28.81 22.43 -48.21
CA ARG A 74 28.02 21.36 -48.83
C ARG A 74 27.49 20.42 -47.74
N LEU A 75 26.27 19.93 -47.93
CA LEU A 75 25.71 18.91 -47.05
C LEU A 75 26.41 17.56 -47.31
N LYS A 76 26.72 16.83 -46.24
CA LYS A 76 27.26 15.46 -46.29
C LYS A 76 26.36 14.56 -47.15
N PRO A 77 26.93 13.57 -47.85
CA PRO A 77 26.13 12.60 -48.59
C PRO A 77 25.17 11.87 -47.65
N ARG A 78 23.88 11.88 -47.99
CA ARG A 78 22.79 11.28 -47.21
C ARG A 78 22.85 9.75 -47.23
N GLN A 79 22.53 9.10 -46.12
CA GLN A 79 22.42 7.65 -46.05
C GLN A 79 21.18 7.13 -46.78
N LEU A 80 20.12 7.93 -46.89
CA LEU A 80 18.91 7.63 -47.65
C LEU A 80 18.57 8.74 -48.65
N PRO A 81 17.83 8.44 -49.74
CA PRO A 81 17.28 9.47 -50.61
C PRO A 81 16.33 10.40 -49.83
N VAL A 82 16.03 11.59 -50.37
CA VAL A 82 15.14 12.57 -49.70
C VAL A 82 13.70 12.09 -49.62
N LEU A 83 13.27 11.28 -50.60
CA LEU A 83 11.87 10.96 -50.82
C LEU A 83 11.17 10.33 -49.60
N PRO A 84 11.76 9.36 -48.86
CA PRO A 84 11.16 8.84 -47.63
C PRO A 84 10.98 9.90 -46.53
N TYR A 85 11.93 10.83 -46.39
CA TYR A 85 11.80 11.94 -45.43
C TYR A 85 10.72 12.92 -45.87
N LEU A 86 10.65 13.24 -47.17
CA LEU A 86 9.61 14.13 -47.71
C LEU A 86 8.21 13.53 -47.51
N LEU A 87 8.05 12.22 -47.75
CA LEU A 87 6.79 11.51 -47.50
C LEU A 87 6.38 11.62 -46.02
N GLN A 88 7.33 11.43 -45.09
CA GLN A 88 7.07 11.57 -43.66
C GLN A 88 6.69 13.02 -43.28
N VAL A 89 7.34 14.02 -43.85
CA VAL A 89 7.01 15.45 -43.62
C VAL A 89 5.60 15.78 -44.12
N VAL A 90 5.23 15.30 -45.31
CA VAL A 90 3.87 15.49 -45.86
C VAL A 90 2.82 14.81 -44.99
N LEU A 91 3.05 13.56 -44.59
CA LEU A 91 2.14 12.84 -43.70
C LEU A 91 2.02 13.53 -42.33
N PHE A 92 3.13 14.00 -41.76
CA PHE A 92 3.13 14.77 -40.51
C PHE A 92 2.34 16.07 -40.64
N CYS A 93 2.50 16.79 -41.75
CA CYS A 93 1.74 18.00 -42.06
C CYS A 93 0.23 17.71 -42.17
N LEU A 94 -0.16 16.70 -42.95
CA LEU A 94 -1.56 16.30 -43.12
C LEU A 94 -2.20 15.88 -41.80
N VAL A 95 -1.50 15.07 -41.00
CA VAL A 95 -1.95 14.67 -39.65
C VAL A 95 -2.14 15.89 -38.76
N SER A 96 -1.20 16.84 -38.78
CA SER A 96 -1.29 18.05 -37.96
C SER A 96 -2.43 18.97 -38.42
N LEU A 97 -2.62 19.14 -39.73
CA LEU A 97 -3.72 19.94 -40.30
C LEU A 97 -5.08 19.34 -39.96
N LEU A 98 -5.28 18.03 -40.12
CA LEU A 98 -6.55 17.37 -39.82
C LEU A 98 -6.87 17.38 -38.33
N ASN A 99 -5.88 17.13 -37.46
CA ASN A 99 -6.06 17.20 -36.02
C ASN A 99 -6.44 18.61 -35.53
N ASN A 100 -5.89 19.65 -36.18
CA ASN A 100 -6.23 21.04 -35.86
C ASN A 100 -7.58 21.45 -36.45
N ALA A 101 -7.90 20.99 -37.67
CA ALA A 101 -9.20 21.22 -38.30
C ALA A 101 -10.35 20.58 -37.52
N ALA A 102 -10.11 19.44 -36.85
CA ALA A 102 -11.10 18.76 -36.03
C ALA A 102 -11.70 19.64 -34.91
N PHE A 103 -10.93 20.60 -34.36
CA PHE A 103 -11.45 21.52 -33.33
C PHE A 103 -12.49 22.50 -33.85
N ALA A 104 -12.51 22.80 -35.16
CA ALA A 104 -13.51 23.67 -35.77
C ALA A 104 -14.92 23.02 -35.80
N TYR A 105 -15.01 21.70 -35.60
CA TYR A 105 -16.26 20.93 -35.60
C TYR A 105 -16.84 20.69 -34.20
N LYS A 106 -16.56 21.61 -33.25
CA LYS A 106 -17.04 21.58 -31.85
C LYS A 106 -16.73 20.27 -31.10
N ILE A 107 -15.65 19.59 -31.46
CA ILE A 107 -15.23 18.36 -30.78
C ILE A 107 -14.57 18.72 -29.44
N PRO A 108 -15.06 18.20 -28.30
CA PRO A 108 -14.42 18.41 -27.01
C PRO A 108 -12.99 17.85 -26.99
N MET A 109 -12.07 18.57 -26.35
CA MET A 109 -10.67 18.12 -26.17
C MET A 109 -10.54 16.69 -25.61
N PRO A 110 -11.36 16.23 -24.64
CA PRO A 110 -11.30 14.84 -24.18
C PRO A 110 -11.62 13.81 -25.28
N VAL A 111 -12.65 14.05 -26.09
CA VAL A 111 -13.02 13.17 -27.22
C VAL A 111 -11.87 13.10 -28.24
N HIS A 112 -11.24 14.24 -28.53
CA HIS A 112 -10.05 14.31 -29.38
C HIS A 112 -8.90 13.44 -28.84
N ILE A 113 -8.67 13.47 -27.52
CA ILE A 113 -7.65 12.66 -26.83
C ILE A 113 -7.94 11.16 -26.93
N VAL A 114 -9.19 10.72 -26.80
CA VAL A 114 -9.58 9.30 -26.94
C VAL A 114 -9.32 8.81 -28.35
N PHE A 115 -9.81 9.54 -29.35
CA PHE A 115 -9.59 9.17 -30.74
C PHE A 115 -8.09 9.11 -31.03
N ARG A 116 -7.30 10.10 -30.61
CA ARG A 116 -5.84 10.13 -30.77
C ARG A 116 -5.13 8.93 -30.10
N SER A 117 -5.70 8.39 -29.03
CA SER A 117 -5.18 7.22 -28.32
C SER A 117 -5.57 5.89 -28.96
N GLY A 118 -6.63 5.86 -29.78
CA GLY A 118 -7.02 4.73 -30.63
C GLY A 118 -5.99 4.37 -31.72
N GLY A 119 -4.92 5.16 -31.87
CA GLY A 119 -3.83 4.89 -32.81
C GLY A 119 -3.14 3.53 -32.59
N LEU A 120 -3.18 2.96 -31.39
CA LEU A 120 -2.61 1.63 -31.11
C LEU A 120 -3.34 0.52 -31.88
N ILE A 121 -4.67 0.51 -31.83
CA ILE A 121 -5.51 -0.47 -32.54
C ILE A 121 -5.33 -0.28 -34.05
N VAL A 122 -5.42 0.97 -34.52
CA VAL A 122 -5.26 1.29 -35.94
C VAL A 122 -3.89 0.85 -36.46
N ASN A 123 -2.82 1.03 -35.67
CA ASN A 123 -1.47 0.62 -36.07
C ASN A 123 -1.29 -0.90 -36.10
N MET A 124 -1.95 -1.66 -35.22
CA MET A 124 -1.97 -3.12 -35.31
C MET A 124 -2.73 -3.60 -36.55
N VAL A 125 -3.91 -3.03 -36.82
CA VAL A 125 -4.70 -3.38 -38.00
C VAL A 125 -3.95 -3.04 -39.28
N MET A 126 -3.36 -1.84 -39.36
CA MET A 126 -2.63 -1.41 -40.55
C MET A 126 -1.30 -2.16 -40.73
N GLY A 127 -0.63 -2.53 -39.63
CA GLY A 127 0.56 -3.39 -39.68
C GLY A 127 0.23 -4.82 -40.09
N TRP A 128 -0.94 -5.33 -39.73
CA TRP A 128 -1.45 -6.61 -40.25
C TRP A 128 -1.81 -6.53 -41.74
N LEU A 129 -2.53 -5.47 -42.17
CA LEU A 129 -2.97 -5.28 -43.56
C LEU A 129 -1.79 -4.99 -44.51
N LEU A 130 -0.92 -4.03 -44.18
CA LEU A 130 0.14 -3.56 -45.08
C LEU A 130 1.44 -4.33 -44.94
N GLN A 131 1.82 -4.74 -43.73
CA GLN A 131 3.11 -5.40 -43.47
C GLN A 131 2.98 -6.91 -43.19
N ARG A 132 1.75 -7.46 -43.19
CA ARG A 132 1.45 -8.87 -42.84
C ARG A 132 2.08 -9.32 -41.51
N LYS A 133 2.22 -8.39 -40.55
CA LYS A 133 2.75 -8.70 -39.21
C LYS A 133 1.75 -9.56 -38.43
N ARG A 134 2.26 -10.55 -37.69
CA ARG A 134 1.48 -11.34 -36.73
C ARG A 134 1.70 -10.79 -35.33
N TYR A 135 0.61 -10.55 -34.62
CA TYR A 135 0.63 -10.04 -33.25
C TYR A 135 0.26 -11.16 -32.28
N HIS A 136 0.94 -11.21 -31.14
CA HIS A 136 0.65 -12.19 -30.11
C HIS A 136 -0.62 -11.80 -29.33
N SER A 137 -1.39 -12.79 -28.84
CA SER A 137 -2.67 -12.55 -28.15
C SER A 137 -2.53 -11.63 -26.93
N LEU A 138 -1.41 -11.71 -26.21
CA LEU A 138 -1.10 -10.78 -25.11
C LEU A 138 -0.94 -9.33 -25.60
N GLN A 139 -0.29 -9.10 -26.75
CA GLN A 139 -0.15 -7.74 -27.30
C GLN A 139 -1.50 -7.15 -27.69
N ILE A 140 -2.41 -7.97 -28.20
CA ILE A 140 -3.79 -7.57 -28.50
C ILE A 140 -4.53 -7.23 -27.21
N PHE A 141 -4.43 -8.10 -26.20
CA PHE A 141 -5.07 -7.89 -24.90
C PHE A 141 -4.58 -6.62 -24.19
N SER A 142 -3.25 -6.38 -24.15
CA SER A 142 -2.68 -5.17 -23.58
C SER A 142 -3.17 -3.91 -24.30
N VAL A 143 -3.26 -3.93 -25.62
CA VAL A 143 -3.78 -2.79 -26.40
C VAL A 143 -5.26 -2.56 -26.16
N MET A 144 -6.06 -3.61 -26.00
CA MET A 144 -7.47 -3.50 -25.65
C MET A 144 -7.67 -2.91 -24.25
N ILE A 145 -6.88 -3.33 -23.26
CA ILE A 145 -6.90 -2.77 -21.90
C ILE A 145 -6.53 -1.29 -21.92
N VAL A 146 -5.44 -0.91 -22.57
CA VAL A 146 -5.00 0.49 -22.64
C VAL A 146 -6.05 1.36 -23.34
N THR A 147 -6.68 0.84 -24.40
CA THR A 147 -7.76 1.56 -25.11
C THR A 147 -9.00 1.71 -24.23
N ALA A 148 -9.38 0.67 -23.49
CA ALA A 148 -10.50 0.70 -22.55
C ALA A 148 -10.26 1.70 -21.40
N GLY A 149 -9.05 1.71 -20.83
CA GLY A 149 -8.66 2.66 -19.78
C GLY A 149 -8.78 4.11 -20.23
N VAL A 150 -8.21 4.46 -21.39
CA VAL A 150 -8.29 5.82 -21.93
C VAL A 150 -9.74 6.23 -22.26
N ALA A 151 -10.54 5.30 -22.79
CA ALA A 151 -11.96 5.56 -23.07
C ALA A 151 -12.75 5.83 -21.79
N LEU A 152 -12.55 5.03 -20.75
CA LEU A 152 -13.27 5.12 -19.49
C LEU A 152 -12.93 6.39 -18.69
N THR A 153 -11.63 6.73 -18.58
CA THR A 153 -11.17 7.99 -17.98
C THR A 153 -11.72 9.21 -18.71
N THR A 154 -11.93 9.10 -20.03
CA THR A 154 -12.51 10.21 -20.77
C THR A 154 -14.02 10.32 -20.60
N LEU A 155 -14.72 9.18 -20.53
CA LEU A 155 -16.16 9.15 -20.27
C LEU A 155 -16.50 9.73 -18.89
N SER A 156 -15.69 9.46 -17.86
CA SER A 156 -15.88 10.02 -16.51
C SER A 156 -15.77 11.56 -16.47
N VAL A 157 -14.84 12.13 -17.25
CA VAL A 157 -14.64 13.59 -17.39
C VAL A 157 -15.79 14.25 -18.17
N VAL A 158 -16.45 13.53 -19.07
CA VAL A 158 -17.62 14.05 -19.80
C VAL A 158 -18.87 14.01 -18.91
N THR A 159 -19.07 12.95 -18.14
CA THR A 159 -20.25 12.81 -17.24
C THR A 159 -20.23 13.80 -16.08
N THR A 160 -19.07 14.17 -15.55
CA THR A 160 -18.94 15.14 -14.45
C THR A 160 -19.29 16.57 -14.84
N ARG A 161 -19.09 16.97 -16.12
CA ARG A 161 -19.51 18.28 -16.62
C ARG A 161 -21.00 18.40 -16.90
N SER A 162 -21.74 17.29 -17.01
CA SER A 162 -23.19 17.31 -17.23
C SER A 162 -23.99 17.49 -15.93
N SER A 163 -23.40 17.24 -14.76
CA SER A 163 -24.09 17.32 -13.46
C SER A 163 -23.91 18.66 -12.74
N SER A 164 -23.07 19.57 -13.25
CA SER A 164 -22.74 20.87 -12.65
C SER A 164 -23.30 22.04 -13.49
N SER A 165 -24.59 22.02 -13.78
CA SER A 165 -25.28 23.14 -14.43
C SER A 165 -26.53 23.55 -13.67
N HIS A 166 -26.36 24.23 -12.53
CA HIS A 166 -27.33 25.20 -12.00
C HIS A 166 -26.61 26.49 -11.57
N THR A 167 -26.95 27.58 -12.27
CA THR A 167 -26.84 29.00 -11.85
C THR A 167 -25.49 29.73 -11.88
N ARG A 168 -25.07 30.18 -13.08
CA ARG A 168 -24.74 31.61 -13.32
C ARG A 168 -24.79 31.93 -14.82
N ALA A 169 -25.79 32.71 -15.22
CA ALA A 169 -25.99 33.17 -16.58
C ALA A 169 -25.11 34.38 -16.90
N GLN A 170 -24.57 34.44 -18.13
CA GLN A 170 -24.57 35.66 -18.95
C GLN A 170 -24.43 35.30 -20.45
N THR A 171 -25.58 35.34 -21.11
CA THR A 171 -25.81 35.81 -22.50
C THR A 171 -24.89 35.30 -23.62
N PHE A 172 -25.31 34.21 -24.26
CA PHE A 172 -25.68 34.29 -25.69
C PHE A 172 -27.08 33.70 -25.87
N THR A 173 -27.86 34.44 -26.65
CA THR A 173 -29.31 34.36 -26.86
C THR A 173 -29.84 32.98 -27.24
N SER A 174 -30.96 32.66 -26.58
CA SER A 174 -31.82 31.50 -26.68
C SER A 174 -32.31 31.19 -28.10
N SER A 175 -32.32 29.91 -28.46
CA SER A 175 -33.35 29.32 -29.33
C SER A 175 -33.53 27.84 -28.98
N SER A 176 -34.51 27.60 -28.10
CA SER A 176 -35.39 26.42 -27.96
C SER A 176 -34.84 24.99 -28.05
N LEU A 177 -35.06 24.26 -26.95
CA LEU A 177 -35.38 22.83 -26.95
C LEU A 177 -36.35 22.49 -28.10
N SER A 178 -35.81 21.81 -29.10
CA SER A 178 -36.53 20.99 -30.07
C SER A 178 -35.55 19.91 -30.53
N LEU A 179 -36.07 18.74 -30.93
CA LEU A 179 -35.29 17.59 -31.43
C LEU A 179 -34.06 18.05 -32.24
N PRO A 180 -32.85 17.51 -32.01
CA PRO A 180 -31.64 18.05 -32.61
C PRO A 180 -31.78 18.08 -34.13
N GLU A 181 -31.62 19.28 -34.73
CA GLU A 181 -31.61 19.44 -36.17
C GLU A 181 -30.53 18.51 -36.78
N PRO A 182 -30.81 17.87 -37.92
CA PRO A 182 -29.86 16.95 -38.57
C PRO A 182 -28.49 17.60 -38.86
N THR A 183 -28.44 18.91 -39.07
CA THR A 183 -27.24 19.71 -39.38
C THR A 183 -26.16 19.69 -38.29
N ASP A 184 -26.52 19.77 -37.01
CA ASP A 184 -25.54 19.72 -35.90
C ASP A 184 -24.94 18.32 -35.71
N ILE A 185 -25.74 17.28 -35.97
CA ILE A 185 -25.27 15.88 -35.97
C ILE A 185 -24.29 15.68 -37.13
N TYR A 186 -24.59 16.20 -38.33
CA TYR A 186 -23.68 16.11 -39.48
C TYR A 186 -22.35 16.84 -39.26
N LEU A 187 -22.36 18.01 -38.61
CA LEU A 187 -21.14 18.75 -38.22
C LEU A 187 -20.27 17.94 -37.25
N TYR A 188 -20.86 17.37 -36.21
CA TYR A 188 -20.17 16.53 -35.25
C TYR A 188 -19.59 15.26 -35.90
N MET A 189 -20.40 14.56 -36.72
CA MET A 189 -19.99 13.36 -37.44
C MET A 189 -18.86 13.64 -38.44
N THR A 190 -18.88 14.82 -39.08
CA THR A 190 -17.79 15.28 -39.96
C THR A 190 -16.49 15.47 -39.17
N GLY A 191 -16.58 16.05 -37.97
CA GLY A 191 -15.46 16.17 -37.05
C GLY A 191 -14.86 14.81 -36.65
N ILE A 192 -15.71 13.85 -36.28
CA ILE A 192 -15.28 12.48 -35.95
C ILE A 192 -14.63 11.79 -37.15
N PHE A 193 -15.18 11.97 -38.36
CA PHE A 193 -14.60 11.44 -39.58
C PHE A 193 -13.20 12.00 -39.86
N ILE A 194 -12.99 13.31 -39.69
CA ILE A 194 -11.68 13.95 -39.84
C ILE A 194 -10.66 13.36 -38.85
N LEU A 195 -11.06 13.12 -37.60
CA LEU A 195 -10.20 12.46 -36.59
C LEU A 195 -9.85 11.03 -36.99
N PHE A 196 -10.81 10.27 -37.51
CA PHE A 196 -10.57 8.90 -37.99
C PHE A 196 -9.57 8.88 -39.15
N VAL A 197 -9.70 9.79 -40.12
CA VAL A 197 -8.73 9.94 -41.22
C VAL A 197 -7.35 10.32 -40.69
N ALA A 198 -7.28 11.24 -39.72
CA ALA A 198 -6.02 11.62 -39.09
C ALA A 198 -5.34 10.44 -38.38
N LEU A 199 -6.09 9.49 -37.80
CA LEU A 199 -5.55 8.27 -37.19
C LEU A 199 -4.94 7.31 -38.21
N LEU A 200 -5.62 7.09 -39.34
CA LEU A 200 -5.11 6.26 -40.43
C LEU A 200 -3.80 6.84 -40.98
N LEU A 201 -3.74 8.15 -41.21
CA LEU A 201 -2.52 8.83 -41.67
C LEU A 201 -1.42 8.80 -40.60
N SER A 202 -1.76 8.88 -39.32
CA SER A 202 -0.80 8.76 -38.21
C SER A 202 -0.18 7.37 -38.14
N SER A 203 -0.96 6.30 -38.36
CA SER A 203 -0.44 4.93 -38.47
C SER A 203 0.42 4.76 -39.72
N LEU A 204 0.01 5.31 -40.86
CA LEU A 204 0.81 5.27 -42.08
C LEU A 204 2.16 5.98 -41.90
N LEU A 205 2.19 7.11 -41.18
CA LEU A 205 3.42 7.80 -40.79
C LEU A 205 4.34 6.89 -39.95
N GLY A 206 3.79 6.19 -38.95
CA GLY A 206 4.55 5.22 -38.14
C GLY A 206 5.11 4.05 -38.96
N ILE A 207 4.33 3.55 -39.92
CA ILE A 207 4.79 2.53 -40.87
C ILE A 207 5.90 3.07 -41.78
N ALA A 208 5.77 4.29 -42.30
CA ALA A 208 6.81 4.93 -43.11
C ALA A 208 8.11 5.12 -42.32
N GLN A 209 8.02 5.44 -41.03
CA GLN A 209 9.18 5.50 -40.13
C GLN A 209 9.82 4.12 -39.95
N ASP A 210 9.05 3.07 -39.67
CA ASP A 210 9.54 1.69 -39.54
C ASP A 210 10.30 1.23 -40.80
N LEU A 211 9.74 1.52 -41.99
CA LEU A 211 10.36 1.17 -43.28
C LEU A 211 11.64 1.96 -43.53
N THR A 212 11.67 3.24 -43.17
CA THR A 212 12.84 4.11 -43.34
C THR A 212 13.99 3.65 -42.43
N TYR A 213 13.71 3.35 -41.16
CA TYR A 213 14.72 2.82 -40.24
C TYR A 213 15.16 1.40 -40.60
N ALA A 214 14.26 0.55 -41.13
CA ALA A 214 14.64 -0.76 -41.66
C ALA A 214 15.61 -0.62 -42.86
N ALA A 215 15.36 0.35 -43.76
CA ALA A 215 16.25 0.65 -44.88
C ALA A 215 17.62 1.16 -44.42
N HIS A 216 17.67 2.01 -43.38
CA HIS A 216 18.94 2.41 -42.74
C HIS A 216 19.71 1.21 -42.20
N ARG A 217 19.05 0.31 -41.42
CA ARG A 217 19.70 -0.88 -40.86
C ARG A 217 20.28 -1.79 -41.95
N LYS A 218 19.55 -1.96 -43.06
CA LYS A 218 20.01 -2.76 -44.20
C LYS A 218 21.26 -2.15 -44.86
N ARG A 219 21.29 -0.83 -45.11
CA ARG A 219 22.46 -0.15 -45.70
C ARG A 219 23.68 -0.17 -44.78
N VAL A 220 23.49 -0.02 -43.48
CA VAL A 220 24.58 -0.13 -42.50
C VAL A 220 25.15 -1.55 -42.47
N ALA A 221 24.31 -2.59 -42.57
CA ALA A 221 24.76 -3.98 -42.62
C ALA A 221 25.51 -4.33 -43.93
N GLU A 222 25.21 -3.65 -45.05
CA GLU A 222 25.85 -3.85 -46.35
C GLU A 222 27.23 -3.13 -46.46
N GLN A 223 27.53 -2.16 -45.58
CA GLN A 223 28.83 -1.48 -45.56
C GLN A 223 29.89 -2.29 -44.77
N LYS A 224 30.83 -2.92 -45.49
CA LYS A 224 31.91 -3.79 -44.95
C LYS A 224 33.03 -3.07 -44.17
N GLN A 225 33.06 -1.73 -44.12
CA GLN A 225 34.02 -0.98 -43.30
C GLN A 225 33.30 0.14 -42.52
N PRO A 226 33.46 0.22 -41.19
CA PRO A 226 32.89 1.32 -40.41
C PRO A 226 33.72 2.58 -40.66
N SER A 227 33.15 3.55 -41.38
CA SER A 227 33.72 4.89 -41.46
C SER A 227 33.60 5.55 -40.09
N GLU A 228 34.74 5.93 -39.51
CA GLU A 228 34.89 6.50 -38.16
C GLU A 228 34.09 7.81 -37.92
N ASN A 229 33.48 8.38 -38.96
CA ASN A 229 32.69 9.61 -38.94
C ASN A 229 31.20 9.43 -39.32
N LEU A 230 30.65 8.21 -39.21
CA LEU A 230 29.26 7.94 -39.58
C LEU A 230 28.28 8.46 -38.50
N VAL A 231 27.44 9.43 -38.89
CA VAL A 231 26.39 9.96 -38.00
C VAL A 231 25.32 8.88 -37.78
N PRO A 232 24.85 8.64 -36.54
CA PRO A 232 23.86 7.61 -36.28
C PRO A 232 22.51 7.90 -36.99
N PRO A 233 21.81 6.87 -37.51
CA PRO A 233 20.62 7.03 -38.34
C PRO A 233 19.50 7.88 -37.71
N TRP A 234 19.36 7.83 -36.39
CA TRP A 234 18.34 8.61 -35.67
C TRP A 234 18.61 10.11 -35.69
N GLN A 235 19.89 10.54 -35.67
CA GLN A 235 20.27 11.96 -35.75
C GLN A 235 20.05 12.51 -37.16
N GLU A 236 20.34 11.71 -38.18
CA GLU A 236 20.08 12.07 -39.58
C GLU A 236 18.57 12.23 -39.84
N SER A 237 17.76 11.25 -39.41
CA SER A 237 16.31 11.33 -39.53
C SER A 237 15.73 12.52 -38.75
N MET A 238 16.24 12.81 -37.55
CA MET A 238 15.81 13.96 -36.76
C MET A 238 16.12 15.27 -37.49
N PHE A 239 17.34 15.46 -37.99
CA PHE A 239 17.70 16.67 -38.72
C PHE A 239 16.85 16.88 -39.98
N TYR A 240 16.75 15.88 -40.85
CA TYR A 240 16.03 16.04 -42.12
C TYR A 240 14.53 16.23 -41.94
N MET A 241 13.90 15.60 -40.95
CA MET A 241 12.48 15.79 -40.66
C MET A 241 12.15 17.24 -40.26
N HIS A 242 13.01 17.89 -39.47
CA HIS A 242 12.80 19.26 -39.01
C HIS A 242 13.27 20.28 -40.06
N PHE A 243 14.41 20.06 -40.72
CA PHE A 243 14.90 20.93 -41.78
C PHE A 243 13.93 21.00 -42.98
N LEU A 244 13.42 19.84 -43.43
CA LEU A 244 12.52 19.78 -44.60
C LEU A 244 11.10 20.25 -44.30
N SER A 245 10.71 20.40 -43.03
CA SER A 245 9.40 20.94 -42.63
C SER A 245 9.40 22.45 -42.43
N LEU A 246 10.56 23.10 -42.29
CA LEU A 246 10.67 24.57 -42.18
C LEU A 246 9.97 25.36 -43.31
N PRO A 247 10.04 24.96 -44.60
CA PRO A 247 9.35 25.67 -45.67
C PRO A 247 7.83 25.77 -45.50
N MET A 248 7.21 24.85 -44.76
CA MET A 248 5.77 24.85 -44.49
C MET A 248 5.34 26.12 -43.73
N PHE A 249 6.17 26.60 -42.81
CA PHE A 249 5.89 27.77 -41.96
C PHE A 249 5.92 29.10 -42.72
N TRP A 250 6.41 29.11 -43.96
CA TRP A 250 6.39 30.30 -44.82
C TRP A 250 4.96 30.84 -45.06
N THR A 251 3.99 29.94 -45.10
CA THR A 251 2.57 30.28 -45.24
C THR A 251 2.01 31.01 -44.01
N MET A 252 2.61 30.79 -42.83
CA MET A 252 2.18 31.32 -41.54
C MET A 252 3.02 32.53 -41.08
N ARG A 253 3.85 33.10 -41.96
CA ARG A 253 4.83 34.14 -41.60
C ARG A 253 4.24 35.41 -40.99
N GLN A 254 3.00 35.77 -41.37
CA GLN A 254 2.32 36.95 -40.83
C GLN A 254 1.89 36.74 -39.37
N ASP A 255 1.36 35.55 -39.06
CA ASP A 255 1.00 35.15 -37.69
C ASP A 255 2.24 34.97 -36.80
N LEU A 256 3.34 34.48 -37.37
CA LEU A 256 4.62 34.35 -36.65
C LEU A 256 5.18 35.71 -36.24
N ALA A 257 5.13 36.70 -37.13
CA ALA A 257 5.64 38.04 -36.85
C ALA A 257 4.83 38.75 -35.76
N SER A 258 3.50 38.65 -35.79
CA SER A 258 2.62 39.25 -34.78
C SER A 258 2.79 38.59 -33.40
N GLN A 259 2.87 37.26 -33.35
CA GLN A 259 3.12 36.52 -32.11
C GLN A 259 4.50 36.83 -31.51
N PHE A 260 5.52 37.03 -32.35
CA PHE A 260 6.87 37.34 -31.88
C PHE A 260 6.95 38.75 -31.26
N GLN A 261 6.27 39.72 -31.88
CA GLN A 261 6.14 41.06 -31.31
C GLN A 261 5.38 41.05 -29.98
N ALA A 262 4.33 40.24 -29.83
CA ALA A 262 3.59 40.11 -28.57
C ALA A 262 4.45 39.57 -27.43
N LEU A 263 5.33 38.60 -27.69
CA LEU A 263 6.25 38.04 -26.68
C LEU A 263 7.36 39.01 -26.27
N LEU A 264 7.82 39.89 -27.17
CA LEU A 264 8.80 40.93 -26.85
C LEU A 264 8.27 41.98 -25.87
N LEU A 265 6.95 42.18 -25.82
CA LEU A 265 6.27 43.11 -24.90
C LEU A 265 6.03 42.50 -23.50
N SER A 266 6.46 41.26 -23.26
CA SER A 266 6.30 40.59 -21.97
C SER A 266 7.23 41.16 -20.89
N PRO A 267 6.89 41.03 -19.58
CA PRO A 267 7.68 41.61 -18.49
C PRO A 267 9.15 41.15 -18.51
N SER A 268 10.10 42.08 -18.33
CA SER A 268 11.53 41.77 -18.38
C SER A 268 12.08 41.25 -17.04
N VAL A 269 12.90 40.21 -17.10
CA VAL A 269 13.72 39.71 -15.98
C VAL A 269 15.12 40.31 -16.09
N HIS A 270 15.64 40.88 -14.99
CA HIS A 270 16.98 41.45 -14.92
C HIS A 270 17.98 40.39 -14.46
N LEU A 271 18.91 40.00 -15.34
CA LEU A 271 20.02 39.11 -15.00
C LEU A 271 21.28 39.95 -14.76
N SER A 272 21.77 39.94 -13.53
CA SER A 272 23.05 40.55 -13.14
C SER A 272 24.17 39.51 -13.28
N VAL A 273 25.09 39.71 -14.21
CA VAL A 273 26.24 38.81 -14.40
C VAL A 273 27.46 39.45 -13.74
N PRO A 274 28.09 38.82 -12.73
CA PRO A 274 29.30 39.35 -12.11
C PRO A 274 30.45 39.25 -13.11
N THR A 275 31.09 40.38 -13.41
CA THR A 275 32.26 40.36 -14.32
C THR A 275 33.51 39.86 -13.57
N LEU A 276 34.24 38.93 -14.20
CA LEU A 276 35.58 38.55 -13.74
C LEU A 276 36.49 39.78 -13.85
N SER A 277 37.05 40.20 -12.72
CA SER A 277 37.99 41.31 -12.60
C SER A 277 39.14 41.16 -13.61
N GLY A 278 39.17 41.97 -14.66
CA GLY A 278 40.32 42.06 -15.58
C GLY A 278 40.02 42.10 -17.08
N VAL A 279 38.77 41.94 -17.53
CA VAL A 279 38.42 42.05 -18.96
C VAL A 279 37.77 43.41 -19.23
N SER A 280 38.57 44.39 -19.65
CA SER A 280 38.05 45.61 -20.28
C SER A 280 37.55 45.30 -21.69
N LEU A 281 36.22 45.32 -21.86
CA LEU A 281 35.61 45.27 -23.18
C LEU A 281 35.98 46.55 -23.97
N PRO A 282 36.46 46.45 -25.23
CA PRO A 282 36.80 47.62 -26.03
C PRO A 282 35.57 48.51 -26.27
N GLN A 283 35.74 49.81 -26.04
CA GLN A 283 34.73 50.87 -26.07
C GLN A 283 34.16 51.20 -27.46
N GLN A 284 34.16 50.26 -28.42
CA GLN A 284 33.80 50.51 -29.83
C GLN A 284 32.56 49.75 -30.33
N PHE A 285 31.74 49.16 -29.45
CA PHE A 285 30.52 48.46 -29.86
C PHE A 285 29.24 49.33 -29.92
N SER A 286 29.33 50.66 -29.80
CA SER A 286 28.12 51.51 -29.80
C SER A 286 27.68 52.05 -31.18
N THR A 287 28.45 51.86 -32.26
CA THR A 287 28.16 52.55 -33.54
C THR A 287 27.51 51.66 -34.63
N TYR A 288 27.24 50.38 -34.36
CA TYR A 288 26.53 49.49 -35.31
C TYR A 288 25.38 48.71 -34.66
N ALA A 289 24.68 49.37 -33.74
CA ALA A 289 23.51 48.80 -33.06
C ALA A 289 22.30 48.80 -34.01
N SER A 290 22.08 47.66 -34.66
CA SER A 290 20.83 47.24 -35.32
C SER A 290 19.58 47.59 -34.48
N PRO A 291 18.37 47.73 -35.07
CA PRO A 291 17.10 47.95 -34.35
C PRO A 291 16.75 46.90 -33.26
N VAL A 292 17.60 45.90 -33.04
CA VAL A 292 17.52 44.92 -31.96
C VAL A 292 17.91 45.52 -30.59
N THR A 293 18.80 46.52 -30.56
CA THR A 293 19.34 47.08 -29.29
C THR A 293 18.33 47.97 -28.54
N SER A 294 17.26 48.45 -29.20
CA SER A 294 16.16 49.18 -28.55
C SER A 294 15.26 48.28 -27.68
N TYR A 295 15.29 46.96 -27.89
CA TYR A 295 14.47 46.00 -27.14
C TYR A 295 15.21 45.35 -25.95
N PHE A 296 16.53 45.53 -25.85
CA PHE A 296 17.38 44.99 -24.77
C PHE A 296 18.28 46.11 -24.21
N PRO A 297 17.79 46.93 -23.26
CA PRO A 297 18.60 48.00 -22.67
C PRO A 297 19.74 47.40 -21.84
N ILE A 298 20.98 47.65 -22.26
CA ILE A 298 22.19 47.31 -21.50
C ILE A 298 22.61 48.56 -20.71
N SER A 299 22.44 48.52 -19.39
CA SER A 299 22.85 49.61 -18.50
C SER A 299 24.15 49.21 -17.79
N SER A 300 25.24 49.94 -18.04
CA SER A 300 26.49 49.79 -17.29
C SER A 300 26.49 50.71 -16.06
N SER A 301 26.29 50.17 -14.86
CA SER A 301 26.56 50.88 -13.61
C SER A 301 28.04 50.81 -13.27
N SER A 302 28.58 51.87 -12.67
CA SER A 302 30.00 52.14 -12.37
C SER A 302 30.70 51.15 -11.42
N THR A 303 30.10 50.00 -11.14
CA THR A 303 30.61 48.94 -10.26
C THR A 303 30.27 47.60 -10.90
N ALA A 304 31.27 46.96 -11.52
CA ALA A 304 31.45 45.54 -11.85
C ALA A 304 30.29 44.64 -12.36
N ASP A 305 29.07 45.13 -12.57
CA ASP A 305 27.90 44.30 -12.92
C ASP A 305 27.24 44.78 -14.22
N ILE A 306 27.05 43.84 -15.15
CA ILE A 306 26.26 44.05 -16.38
C ILE A 306 24.85 43.53 -16.11
N ALA A 307 23.85 44.41 -16.17
CA ALA A 307 22.44 44.03 -16.06
C ALA A 307 21.82 43.92 -17.46
N ILE A 308 21.38 42.71 -17.84
CA ILE A 308 20.67 42.45 -19.10
C ILE A 308 19.19 42.24 -18.78
N ALA A 309 18.31 43.06 -19.35
CA ALA A 309 16.86 42.91 -19.24
C ALA A 309 16.34 42.02 -20.38
N ILE A 310 15.88 40.80 -20.08
CA ILE A 310 15.35 39.85 -21.08
C ILE A 310 13.85 39.61 -20.81
N PRO A 311 12.96 39.75 -21.81
CA PRO A 311 11.54 39.41 -21.65
C PRO A 311 11.35 37.96 -21.14
N SER A 312 10.61 37.79 -20.05
CA SER A 312 10.42 36.51 -19.37
C SER A 312 9.86 35.41 -20.29
N ALA A 313 8.95 35.79 -21.19
CA ALA A 313 8.33 34.86 -22.13
C ALA A 313 9.32 34.31 -23.17
N LEU A 314 10.38 35.04 -23.51
CA LEU A 314 11.46 34.54 -24.38
C LEU A 314 12.34 33.51 -23.66
N LEU A 315 12.56 33.68 -22.36
CA LEU A 315 13.30 32.71 -21.55
C LEU A 315 12.52 31.39 -21.43
N ILE A 316 11.21 31.47 -21.21
CA ILE A 316 10.33 30.28 -21.17
C ILE A 316 10.23 29.64 -22.55
N LEU A 317 10.14 30.43 -23.63
CA LEU A 317 10.18 29.93 -25.01
C LEU A 317 11.50 29.20 -25.31
N PHE A 318 12.64 29.76 -24.88
CA PHE A 318 13.94 29.10 -25.03
C PHE A 318 13.99 27.78 -24.27
N LEU A 319 13.54 27.76 -23.01
CA LEU A 319 13.47 26.53 -22.20
C LEU A 319 12.55 25.48 -22.83
N ASN A 320 11.43 25.92 -23.43
CA ASN A 320 10.54 25.05 -24.19
C ASN A 320 11.22 24.46 -25.43
N THR A 321 11.96 25.27 -26.21
CA THR A 321 12.71 24.74 -27.37
C THR A 321 13.82 23.77 -26.98
N LEU A 322 14.49 23.99 -25.84
CA LEU A 322 15.53 23.11 -25.31
C LEU A 322 14.94 21.76 -24.85
N THR A 323 13.86 21.80 -24.08
CA THR A 323 13.18 20.58 -23.61
C THR A 323 12.56 19.80 -24.78
N GLN A 324 12.06 20.47 -25.82
CA GLN A 324 11.63 19.82 -27.06
C GLN A 324 12.78 19.12 -27.78
N LEU A 325 13.98 19.71 -27.86
CA LEU A 325 15.16 19.06 -28.44
C LEU A 325 15.48 17.75 -27.71
N VAL A 326 15.46 17.77 -26.37
CA VAL A 326 15.69 16.59 -25.51
C VAL A 326 14.61 15.52 -25.77
N CYS A 327 13.34 15.92 -25.79
CA CYS A 327 12.20 15.03 -26.05
C CYS A 327 12.31 14.35 -27.42
N VAL A 328 12.51 15.12 -28.48
CA VAL A 328 12.57 14.62 -29.86
C VAL A 328 13.79 13.72 -30.09
N ALA A 329 14.93 14.04 -29.47
CA ALA A 329 16.11 13.18 -29.49
C ALA A 329 15.82 11.79 -28.89
N GLY A 330 15.12 11.75 -27.74
CA GLY A 330 14.67 10.51 -27.11
C GLY A 330 13.72 9.70 -28.01
N VAL A 331 12.72 10.35 -28.60
CA VAL A 331 11.73 9.69 -29.47
C VAL A 331 12.36 9.10 -30.74
N HIS A 332 13.22 9.84 -31.44
CA HIS A 332 13.89 9.31 -32.63
C HIS A 332 14.90 8.20 -32.28
N ARG A 333 15.57 8.28 -31.12
CA ARG A 333 16.45 7.21 -30.63
C ARG A 333 15.64 5.93 -30.37
N LEU A 334 14.47 6.04 -29.73
CA LEU A 334 13.54 4.92 -29.53
C LEU A 334 13.04 4.34 -30.85
N THR A 335 12.55 5.19 -31.76
CA THR A 335 11.99 4.78 -33.07
C THR A 335 13.01 4.01 -33.93
N SER A 336 14.30 4.30 -33.78
CA SER A 336 15.35 3.55 -34.48
C SER A 336 15.55 2.11 -33.97
N ARG A 337 15.13 1.82 -32.73
CA ARG A 337 15.39 0.57 -32.00
C ARG A 337 14.17 -0.34 -31.89
N VAL A 338 12.96 0.22 -31.75
CA VAL A 338 11.73 -0.55 -31.56
C VAL A 338 10.74 -0.35 -32.71
N SER A 339 9.68 -1.17 -32.72
CA SER A 339 8.60 -1.04 -33.69
C SER A 339 7.74 0.20 -33.43
N SER A 340 7.11 0.73 -34.49
CA SER A 340 6.12 1.82 -34.40
C SER A 340 4.99 1.56 -33.38
N LEU A 341 4.60 0.30 -33.15
CA LEU A 341 3.62 -0.07 -32.13
C LEU A 341 4.16 0.22 -30.72
N THR A 342 5.38 -0.21 -30.43
CA THR A 342 6.06 0.03 -29.16
C THR A 342 6.32 1.52 -28.94
N VAL A 343 6.72 2.27 -29.98
CA VAL A 343 6.84 3.73 -29.92
C VAL A 343 5.50 4.35 -29.54
N THR A 344 4.41 3.95 -30.20
CA THR A 344 3.07 4.49 -29.93
C THR A 344 2.64 4.19 -28.50
N LEU A 345 2.91 2.98 -27.99
CA LEU A 345 2.62 2.59 -26.61
C LEU A 345 3.39 3.47 -25.61
N VAL A 346 4.71 3.61 -25.77
CA VAL A 346 5.55 4.44 -24.88
C VAL A 346 5.10 5.90 -24.93
N LEU A 347 4.71 6.42 -26.10
CA LEU A 347 4.20 7.78 -26.22
C LEU A 347 2.82 7.98 -25.56
N VAL A 348 1.96 6.95 -25.52
CA VAL A 348 0.69 6.97 -24.78
C VAL A 348 0.96 6.96 -23.27
N VAL A 349 1.83 6.07 -22.80
CA VAL A 349 2.26 6.03 -21.38
C VAL A 349 2.86 7.36 -20.96
N ARG A 350 3.74 7.94 -21.78
CA ARG A 350 4.31 9.28 -21.58
C ARG A 350 3.23 10.34 -21.39
N LYS A 351 2.19 10.36 -22.24
CA LYS A 351 1.10 11.34 -22.11
C LYS A 351 0.33 11.15 -20.81
N ALA A 352 0.08 9.91 -20.40
CA ALA A 352 -0.54 9.60 -19.12
C ALA A 352 0.32 10.09 -17.94
N VAL A 353 1.64 9.85 -17.98
CA VAL A 353 2.59 10.34 -16.97
C VAL A 353 2.68 11.87 -16.98
N SER A 354 2.72 12.53 -18.14
CA SER A 354 2.70 13.99 -18.20
C SER A 354 1.41 14.58 -17.65
N LEU A 355 0.27 13.92 -17.89
CA LEU A 355 -1.02 14.32 -17.33
C LEU A 355 -1.07 14.10 -15.82
N LEU A 356 -0.54 12.99 -15.31
CA LEU A 356 -0.37 12.73 -13.88
C LEU A 356 0.50 13.79 -13.23
N ILE A 357 1.67 14.09 -13.80
CA ILE A 357 2.57 15.14 -13.29
C ILE A 357 1.91 16.53 -13.33
N SER A 358 1.19 16.87 -14.40
CA SER A 358 0.46 18.15 -14.48
C SER A 358 -0.64 18.22 -13.42
N VAL A 359 -1.38 17.14 -13.20
CA VAL A 359 -2.40 17.07 -12.13
C VAL A 359 -1.76 17.15 -10.74
N LEU A 360 -0.63 16.48 -10.50
CA LEU A 360 0.08 16.49 -9.21
C LEU A 360 0.77 17.84 -8.92
N LEU A 361 1.23 18.57 -9.95
CA LEU A 361 1.91 19.86 -9.78
C LEU A 361 0.95 21.07 -9.74
N PHE A 362 -0.27 20.94 -10.25
CA PHE A 362 -1.29 21.99 -10.22
C PHE A 362 -2.45 21.59 -9.28
N SER A 363 -2.22 21.70 -7.97
CA SER A 363 -3.07 21.25 -6.86
C SER A 363 -4.56 21.63 -6.98
N ASP A 364 -4.88 22.83 -7.48
CA ASP A 364 -6.26 23.33 -7.60
C ASP A 364 -7.16 22.49 -8.51
N ARG A 365 -6.58 21.75 -9.47
CA ARG A 365 -7.33 20.87 -10.40
C ARG A 365 -7.43 19.43 -9.91
N TYR A 366 -6.54 19.00 -9.01
CA TYR A 366 -6.59 17.68 -8.38
C TYR A 366 -7.69 17.59 -7.32
N GLU A 367 -7.95 18.67 -6.58
CA GLU A 367 -9.03 18.72 -5.58
C GLU A 367 -10.42 18.60 -6.20
N GLN A 368 -10.63 19.13 -7.41
CA GLN A 368 -11.94 19.09 -8.11
C GLN A 368 -12.25 17.77 -8.84
N MET A 369 -11.33 16.80 -8.84
CA MET A 369 -11.53 15.50 -9.49
C MET A 369 -12.21 14.49 -8.55
N ASP A 370 -13.19 13.76 -9.09
CA ASP A 370 -13.88 12.69 -8.37
C ASP A 370 -12.93 11.51 -8.04
N ALA A 371 -13.23 10.79 -6.95
CA ALA A 371 -12.43 9.70 -6.41
C ALA A 371 -12.15 8.57 -7.44
N TRP A 372 -13.11 8.22 -8.29
CA TRP A 372 -12.95 7.20 -9.33
C TRP A 372 -12.00 7.63 -10.44
N SER A 373 -12.04 8.91 -10.81
CA SER A 373 -11.12 9.49 -11.79
C SER A 373 -9.67 9.52 -11.28
N LYS A 374 -9.47 9.68 -9.96
CA LYS A 374 -8.16 9.57 -9.29
C LYS A 374 -7.65 8.13 -9.27
N VAL A 375 -8.52 7.17 -8.94
CA VAL A 375 -8.22 5.72 -8.91
C VAL A 375 -7.87 5.18 -10.31
N MET A 376 -8.55 5.63 -11.37
CA MET A 376 -8.24 5.17 -12.74
C MET A 376 -6.94 5.74 -13.31
N MET A 377 -6.53 6.95 -12.89
CA MET A 377 -5.28 7.55 -13.34
C MET A 377 -4.03 6.86 -12.78
N MET A 378 -4.12 6.26 -11.60
CA MET A 378 -3.00 5.57 -10.95
C MET A 378 -2.85 4.10 -11.36
N GLY A 379 -3.64 3.60 -12.31
CA GLY A 379 -3.40 2.31 -12.94
C GLY A 379 -3.38 1.15 -11.94
N GLY A 380 -4.55 0.81 -11.41
CA GLY A 380 -4.82 -0.53 -10.87
C GLY A 380 -3.84 -1.00 -9.80
N ASP A 381 -3.89 -0.42 -8.62
CA ASP A 381 -3.65 -1.16 -7.39
C ASP A 381 -4.67 -0.70 -6.34
N MET A 382 -5.49 -1.64 -5.88
CA MET A 382 -6.47 -1.42 -4.82
C MET A 382 -5.77 -1.71 -3.49
N ARG A 383 -4.94 -0.77 -3.04
CA ARG A 383 -4.62 -0.58 -1.62
C ARG A 383 -4.79 0.89 -1.30
N ILE A 384 -5.93 1.16 -0.70
CA ILE A 384 -6.24 2.41 -0.01
C ILE A 384 -5.29 2.47 1.19
N ASP A 385 -4.16 3.16 1.07
CA ASP A 385 -3.53 3.83 2.20
C ASP A 385 -4.02 5.28 2.20
N THR A 386 -5.28 5.48 2.61
CA THR A 386 -5.84 6.82 2.86
C THR A 386 -5.83 7.08 4.35
N HIS A 387 -4.75 7.68 4.85
CA HIS A 387 -4.82 8.43 6.09
C HIS A 387 -3.89 9.64 6.04
N GLU A 388 -4.15 10.54 5.11
CA GLU A 388 -3.58 11.89 5.14
C GLU A 388 -4.73 12.89 5.25
N ILE A 389 -4.77 13.63 6.36
CA ILE A 389 -5.74 14.70 6.58
C ILE A 389 -5.03 16.03 6.28
N ILE A 390 -5.53 16.67 5.20
CA ILE A 390 -5.23 17.97 4.57
C ILE A 390 -4.17 18.88 5.25
N GLY A 391 -3.21 19.35 4.44
CA GLY A 391 -2.42 20.55 4.71
C GLY A 391 -2.71 21.66 3.69
N GLU A 392 -3.44 22.70 4.11
CA GLU A 392 -3.37 24.02 3.46
C GLU A 392 -1.98 24.62 3.68
N SER A 393 -1.47 25.30 2.65
CA SER A 393 -0.17 25.98 2.61
C SER A 393 0.13 26.86 3.83
N TYR A 394 1.06 26.40 4.67
CA TYR A 394 1.74 27.21 5.70
C TYR A 394 3.27 27.18 5.50
N SER A 395 3.92 28.30 5.77
CA SER A 395 5.30 28.63 5.37
C SER A 395 6.42 27.90 6.13
N GLU A 396 6.09 26.98 7.04
CA GLU A 396 7.04 26.15 7.80
C GLU A 396 6.66 24.66 7.70
N GLN A 397 6.63 24.07 6.50
CA GLN A 397 6.34 22.63 6.39
C GLN A 397 7.59 21.80 6.65
N LEU A 398 7.65 21.19 7.84
CA LEU A 398 8.44 19.99 8.08
C LEU A 398 7.83 18.86 7.23
N THR A 399 8.64 18.22 6.40
CA THR A 399 8.27 17.00 5.68
C THR A 399 7.93 15.87 6.66
N GLN A 400 7.14 14.86 6.24
CA GLN A 400 6.82 13.69 7.07
C GLN A 400 8.08 13.03 7.64
N ASP A 401 9.16 12.95 6.85
CA ASP A 401 10.47 12.47 7.30
C ASP A 401 11.05 13.32 8.44
N GLN A 402 10.97 14.65 8.33
CA GLN A 402 11.44 15.54 9.38
C GLN A 402 10.55 15.51 10.63
N VAL A 403 9.24 15.28 10.50
CA VAL A 403 8.34 15.10 11.64
C VAL A 403 8.69 13.81 12.38
N VAL A 404 8.95 12.72 11.66
CA VAL A 404 9.35 11.43 12.24
C VAL A 404 10.72 11.52 12.91
N GLU A 405 11.69 12.16 12.27
CA GLU A 405 13.02 12.39 12.83
C GLU A 405 12.94 13.23 14.12
N LYS A 406 12.17 14.33 14.10
CA LYS A 406 12.03 15.20 15.28
C LYS A 406 11.16 14.58 16.38
N ALA A 407 10.22 13.70 16.04
CA ALA A 407 9.45 12.93 17.00
C ALA A 407 10.36 11.97 17.80
N ASP A 408 11.46 11.49 17.20
CA ASP A 408 12.46 10.62 17.83
C ASP A 408 11.82 9.37 18.48
N PHE A 409 10.89 8.76 17.75
CA PHE A 409 10.17 7.58 18.21
C PHE A 409 10.97 6.32 17.86
N ASP A 410 11.38 5.54 18.86
CA ASP A 410 11.98 4.22 18.67
C ASP A 410 10.88 3.13 18.71
N PRO A 411 10.54 2.50 17.56
CA PRO A 411 9.54 1.43 17.52
C PRO A 411 9.94 0.18 18.30
N LEU A 412 11.22 0.00 18.61
CA LEU A 412 11.74 -1.14 19.39
C LEU A 412 11.59 -0.93 20.90
N HIS A 413 11.45 0.33 21.35
CA HIS A 413 11.26 0.70 22.75
C HIS A 413 10.12 1.72 22.89
N PRO A 414 8.86 1.37 22.53
CA PRO A 414 7.74 2.26 22.77
C PRO A 414 7.65 2.54 24.27
N GLY A 415 7.53 3.81 24.65
CA GLY A 415 7.34 4.21 26.04
C GLY A 415 6.12 3.51 26.70
N PRO A 416 5.92 3.67 28.01
CA PRO A 416 5.00 2.87 28.83
C PRO A 416 3.52 2.84 28.37
N HIS A 417 3.10 3.73 27.48
CA HIS A 417 1.74 3.81 26.95
C HIS A 417 1.64 3.64 25.42
N GLY A 418 2.71 3.20 24.74
CA GLY A 418 2.66 2.95 23.30
C GLY A 418 2.60 4.21 22.42
N GLY A 419 2.76 5.41 22.99
CA GLY A 419 2.79 6.69 22.30
C GLY A 419 3.43 7.81 23.12
N GLY A 420 3.56 8.99 22.54
CA GLY A 420 4.21 10.17 23.11
C GLY A 420 3.68 11.47 22.50
N ALA A 421 3.88 12.57 23.21
CA ALA A 421 3.48 13.90 22.79
C ALA A 421 4.55 14.91 23.22
N LYS A 422 5.04 15.74 22.30
CA LYS A 422 6.06 16.75 22.63
C LYS A 422 6.04 17.95 21.66
N PRO A 423 6.46 19.15 22.13
CA PRO A 423 6.68 20.28 21.24
C PRO A 423 7.88 20.01 20.31
N ILE A 424 7.72 20.35 19.03
CA ILE A 424 8.78 20.31 18.02
C ILE A 424 9.46 21.68 17.89
N SER A 425 8.68 22.76 18.02
CA SER A 425 9.11 24.15 18.01
C SER A 425 8.20 24.96 18.92
N ASP A 426 8.47 26.26 19.05
CA ASP A 426 7.56 27.18 19.75
C ASP A 426 6.16 27.15 19.12
N THR A 427 6.05 26.92 17.81
CA THR A 427 4.79 26.94 17.04
C THR A 427 4.15 25.57 16.80
N LEU A 428 4.92 24.47 16.91
CA LEU A 428 4.49 23.14 16.48
C LEU A 428 4.59 22.11 17.60
N PHE A 429 3.57 21.26 17.68
CA PHE A 429 3.44 20.17 18.63
C PHE A 429 3.11 18.87 17.91
N VAL A 430 3.74 17.76 18.31
CA VAL A 430 3.49 16.44 17.71
C VAL A 430 3.02 15.45 18.75
N LYS A 431 1.95 14.73 18.42
CA LYS A 431 1.48 13.52 19.11
C LYS A 431 1.77 12.32 18.20
N TYR A 432 2.34 11.25 18.72
CA TYR A 432 2.71 10.08 17.92
C TYR A 432 2.62 8.78 18.71
N GLY A 433 2.38 7.64 18.06
CA GLY A 433 2.38 6.34 18.73
C GLY A 433 1.52 5.27 18.06
N PHE A 434 1.64 4.04 18.56
CA PHE A 434 0.79 2.90 18.25
C PHE A 434 -0.61 3.02 18.87
N ALA A 435 -0.72 3.77 19.96
CA ALA A 435 -1.98 4.10 20.66
C ALA A 435 -2.57 5.45 20.22
N VAL A 436 -1.98 6.09 19.21
CA VAL A 436 -2.53 7.30 18.59
C VAL A 436 -3.22 6.86 17.32
N HIS A 437 -4.46 7.30 17.13
CA HIS A 437 -5.32 6.83 16.04
C HIS A 437 -5.71 7.94 15.10
N MET A 438 -6.04 7.57 13.87
CA MET A 438 -6.44 8.54 12.86
C MET A 438 -7.81 9.17 13.14
N HIS A 439 -8.72 8.47 13.84
CA HIS A 439 -9.97 9.07 14.32
C HIS A 439 -9.74 10.31 15.20
N GLU A 440 -8.66 10.37 15.99
CA GLU A 440 -8.35 11.51 16.85
C GLU A 440 -8.13 12.77 16.01
N ALA A 441 -7.34 12.65 14.94
CA ALA A 441 -7.07 13.76 14.04
C ALA A 441 -8.34 14.22 13.28
N HIS A 442 -9.22 13.29 12.90
CA HIS A 442 -10.50 13.62 12.26
C HIS A 442 -11.46 14.34 13.22
N ALA A 443 -11.58 13.86 14.47
CA ALA A 443 -12.42 14.48 15.48
C ALA A 443 -11.93 15.89 15.84
N HIS A 444 -10.61 16.04 15.93
CA HIS A 444 -9.96 17.33 16.12
C HIS A 444 -10.27 18.31 14.98
N LEU A 445 -10.07 17.90 13.73
CA LEU A 445 -10.38 18.73 12.56
C LEU A 445 -11.87 19.10 12.49
N LEU A 446 -12.75 18.16 12.81
CA LEU A 446 -14.19 18.40 12.84
C LEU A 446 -14.56 19.47 13.86
N ALA A 447 -13.98 19.42 15.07
CA ALA A 447 -14.19 20.43 16.10
C ALA A 447 -13.65 21.81 15.67
N TYR A 448 -12.46 21.85 15.05
CA TYR A 448 -11.87 23.07 14.51
C TYR A 448 -12.77 23.74 13.48
N ASN A 449 -13.27 22.97 12.51
CA ASN A 449 -14.11 23.47 11.41
C ASN A 449 -15.46 24.01 11.87
N HIS A 450 -15.94 23.59 13.05
CA HIS A 450 -17.16 24.09 13.66
C HIS A 450 -16.92 25.22 14.68
N GLY A 451 -15.71 25.77 14.73
CA GLY A 451 -15.40 26.94 15.56
C GLY A 451 -15.18 26.63 17.04
N VAL A 452 -14.90 25.38 17.39
CA VAL A 452 -14.40 25.04 18.74
C VAL A 452 -12.94 25.47 18.84
N LYS A 453 -12.56 26.08 19.97
CA LYS A 453 -11.17 26.48 20.22
C LYS A 453 -10.31 25.26 20.49
N VAL A 454 -9.60 24.82 19.46
CA VAL A 454 -8.69 23.66 19.46
C VAL A 454 -7.44 24.05 18.67
N PRO A 455 -6.28 23.41 18.92
CA PRO A 455 -5.07 23.72 18.16
C PRO A 455 -5.27 23.54 16.66
N LYS A 456 -4.67 24.39 15.82
CA LYS A 456 -4.73 24.17 14.38
C LYS A 456 -4.02 22.85 14.02
N LEU A 457 -4.73 21.92 13.36
CA LEU A 457 -4.14 20.70 12.82
C LEU A 457 -3.38 21.02 11.52
N TYR A 458 -2.09 20.67 11.46
CA TYR A 458 -1.26 20.91 10.27
C TYR A 458 -1.12 19.67 9.39
N HIS A 459 -0.95 18.49 10.01
CA HIS A 459 -0.79 17.24 9.27
C HIS A 459 -1.08 16.05 10.20
N ALA A 460 -1.77 15.03 9.70
CA ALA A 460 -1.77 13.70 10.31
C ALA A 460 -1.41 12.65 9.26
N PHE A 461 -0.56 11.68 9.60
CA PHE A 461 -0.17 10.56 8.74
C PHE A 461 0.22 9.30 9.54
N VAL A 462 0.19 8.14 8.89
CA VAL A 462 0.67 6.87 9.44
C VAL A 462 1.96 6.46 8.74
N ARG A 463 2.97 6.04 9.50
CA ARG A 463 4.22 5.46 8.96
C ARG A 463 4.52 4.14 9.64
N GLY A 464 4.45 3.06 8.87
CA GLY A 464 4.43 1.71 9.46
C GLY A 464 3.16 1.54 10.28
N ASP A 465 3.30 1.13 11.55
CA ASP A 465 2.18 1.00 12.50
C ASP A 465 2.02 2.22 13.44
N VAL A 466 2.75 3.31 13.19
CA VAL A 466 2.79 4.50 14.07
C VAL A 466 2.03 5.66 13.44
N THR A 467 1.08 6.22 14.17
CA THR A 467 0.37 7.45 13.76
C THR A 467 1.11 8.68 14.26
N TYR A 468 1.15 9.75 13.46
CA TYR A 468 1.71 11.05 13.81
C TYR A 468 0.65 12.13 13.55
N ILE A 469 0.44 13.01 14.53
CA ILE A 469 -0.48 14.15 14.48
C ILE A 469 0.32 15.41 14.82
N LEU A 470 0.54 16.25 13.81
CA LEU A 470 1.22 17.54 13.92
C LEU A 470 0.18 18.66 14.01
N MET A 471 0.25 19.44 15.08
CA MET A 471 -0.69 20.50 15.39
C MET A 471 0.00 21.73 15.97
N GLU A 472 -0.74 22.82 16.12
CA GLU A 472 -0.29 24.06 16.76
C GLU A 472 0.09 23.83 18.22
N ASN A 473 1.22 24.42 18.62
CA ASN A 473 1.62 24.43 20.01
C ASN A 473 0.94 25.60 20.74
N ILE A 474 -0.07 25.30 21.56
CA ILE A 474 -0.77 26.31 22.34
C ILE A 474 0.04 26.65 23.60
N HIS A 475 0.57 27.87 23.64
CA HIS A 475 1.22 28.40 24.84
C HIS A 475 0.18 28.74 25.91
N GLY A 476 0.30 28.12 27.08
CA GLY A 476 -0.62 28.33 28.18
C GLY A 476 -0.33 27.40 29.36
N ARG A 477 -1.07 27.59 30.46
CA ARG A 477 -1.10 26.65 31.59
C ARG A 477 -2.35 25.79 31.47
N THR A 478 -2.24 24.52 31.86
CA THR A 478 -3.42 23.65 31.90
C THR A 478 -4.37 24.07 33.03
N VAL A 479 -5.65 23.74 32.90
CA VAL A 479 -6.62 24.00 33.97
C VAL A 479 -6.23 23.24 35.24
N SER A 480 -5.66 22.04 35.12
CA SER A 480 -5.08 21.28 36.24
C SER A 480 -4.04 22.09 37.02
N GLU A 481 -3.08 22.71 36.32
CA GLU A 481 -2.05 23.54 36.95
C GLU A 481 -2.62 24.77 37.66
N HIS A 482 -3.68 25.37 37.11
CA HIS A 482 -4.37 26.49 37.76
C HIS A 482 -5.18 26.04 38.97
N LEU A 483 -5.84 24.89 38.91
CA LEU A 483 -6.64 24.36 40.01
C LEU A 483 -5.79 23.90 41.21
N LEU A 484 -4.57 23.40 40.93
CA LEU A 484 -3.57 23.02 41.94
C LEU A 484 -2.84 24.24 42.55
N ASP A 485 -2.92 25.40 41.90
CA ASP A 485 -2.31 26.64 42.39
C ASP A 485 -3.11 27.18 43.59
N ALA A 486 -2.48 27.26 44.75
CA ALA A 486 -3.11 27.73 45.99
C ALA A 486 -3.56 29.21 45.91
N ALA A 487 -3.04 29.99 44.96
CA ALA A 487 -3.45 31.36 44.72
C ALA A 487 -4.78 31.49 43.95
N THR A 488 -5.26 30.42 43.32
CA THR A 488 -6.48 30.45 42.49
C THR A 488 -7.74 30.50 43.35
N THR A 489 -8.52 31.55 43.19
CA THR A 489 -9.77 31.78 43.92
C THR A 489 -10.90 30.86 43.46
N ASP A 490 -11.88 30.57 44.33
CA ASP A 490 -13.04 29.74 43.96
C ASP A 490 -13.84 30.35 42.78
N LEU A 491 -13.85 31.67 42.64
CA LEU A 491 -14.46 32.38 41.52
C LEU A 491 -13.74 32.09 40.19
N GLU A 492 -12.41 31.98 40.19
CA GLU A 492 -11.62 31.61 39.01
C GLU A 492 -11.82 30.14 38.65
N LYS A 493 -11.90 29.25 39.64
CA LYS A 493 -12.22 27.83 39.42
C LYS A 493 -13.60 27.68 38.76
N GLU A 494 -14.57 28.43 39.24
CA GLU A 494 -15.91 28.50 38.65
C GLU A 494 -15.88 29.08 37.22
N LYS A 495 -15.08 30.13 36.97
CA LYS A 495 -14.88 30.68 35.63
C LYS A 495 -14.33 29.62 34.66
N PHE A 496 -13.33 28.85 35.06
CA PHE A 496 -12.74 27.79 34.20
C PHE A 496 -13.75 26.69 33.90
N ALA A 497 -14.51 26.25 34.89
CA ALA A 497 -15.58 25.27 34.70
C ALA A 497 -16.67 25.79 33.74
N ARG A 498 -17.05 27.07 33.82
CA ARG A 498 -18.00 27.69 32.88
C ARG A 498 -17.47 27.74 31.45
N MET A 499 -16.18 28.06 31.26
CA MET A 499 -15.54 28.03 29.95
C MET A 499 -15.47 26.61 29.37
N ALA A 500 -15.16 25.61 30.19
CA ALA A 500 -15.17 24.21 29.78
C ALA A 500 -16.58 23.74 29.39
N ILE A 501 -17.61 24.07 30.19
CA ILE A 501 -19.02 23.78 29.86
C ILE A 501 -19.41 24.41 28.52
N HIS A 502 -18.98 25.65 28.25
CA HIS A 502 -19.25 26.32 26.98
C HIS A 502 -18.66 25.56 25.78
N CYS A 503 -17.39 25.13 25.87
CA CYS A 503 -16.77 24.32 24.81
C CYS A 503 -17.47 22.97 24.61
N LEU A 504 -17.83 22.28 25.69
CA LEU A 504 -18.55 21.00 25.63
C LEU A 504 -19.94 21.16 25.03
N CYS A 505 -20.69 22.21 25.40
CA CYS A 505 -22.00 22.50 24.80
C CYS A 505 -21.87 22.79 23.30
N HIS A 506 -20.83 23.52 22.89
CA HIS A 506 -20.60 23.80 21.48
C HIS A 506 -20.33 22.52 20.68
N MET A 507 -19.49 21.62 21.22
CA MET A 507 -19.22 20.31 20.61
C MET A 507 -20.50 19.49 20.37
N LEU A 508 -21.44 19.50 21.32
CA LEU A 508 -22.70 18.76 21.21
C LEU A 508 -23.64 19.28 20.09
N THR A 509 -23.43 20.52 19.62
CA THR A 509 -24.19 21.09 18.50
C THR A 509 -23.62 20.74 17.13
N ILE A 510 -22.45 20.11 17.08
CA ILE A 510 -21.80 19.72 15.82
C ILE A 510 -22.67 18.66 15.11
N PRO A 511 -23.15 18.94 13.88
CA PRO A 511 -24.00 18.02 13.15
C PRO A 511 -23.22 16.76 12.75
N ARG A 512 -23.90 15.61 12.80
CA ARG A 512 -23.36 14.35 12.29
C ARG A 512 -23.17 14.45 10.76
N PRO A 513 -21.97 14.15 10.22
CA PRO A 513 -21.75 14.11 8.77
C PRO A 513 -22.67 13.12 8.05
N GLU A 514 -23.20 13.49 6.87
CA GLU A 514 -24.12 12.63 6.09
C GLU A 514 -23.49 11.28 5.70
N ALA A 515 -22.17 11.25 5.47
CA ALA A 515 -21.42 10.02 5.18
C ALA A 515 -21.45 8.99 6.34
N LEU A 516 -21.70 9.44 7.57
CA LEU A 516 -21.79 8.59 8.75
C LEU A 516 -23.23 8.23 9.12
N ALA A 517 -24.24 8.60 8.33
CA ALA A 517 -25.66 8.43 8.70
C ALA A 517 -26.08 6.97 8.97
N GLU A 518 -25.40 5.99 8.36
CA GLU A 518 -25.77 4.56 8.43
C GLU A 518 -24.97 3.74 9.47
N HIS A 519 -23.84 4.23 9.99
CA HIS A 519 -22.96 3.48 10.90
C HIS A 519 -22.64 4.25 12.19
N LEU A 520 -22.58 3.56 13.33
CA LEU A 520 -22.28 4.15 14.65
C LEU A 520 -20.78 4.33 14.93
N ALA A 521 -19.94 4.12 13.92
CA ALA A 521 -18.49 4.18 14.07
C ALA A 521 -17.95 5.61 14.05
N THR A 522 -16.72 5.78 14.55
CA THR A 522 -15.91 6.97 14.30
C THR A 522 -15.77 7.20 12.79
N VAL A 523 -15.26 8.38 12.38
CA VAL A 523 -15.23 8.85 10.98
C VAL A 523 -14.70 7.82 9.95
N ASN A 524 -14.01 6.74 10.36
CA ASN A 524 -13.50 5.65 9.49
C ASN A 524 -13.52 4.22 10.11
N ASP A 525 -14.63 3.75 10.68
CA ASP A 525 -14.77 2.35 11.14
C ASP A 525 -13.78 1.89 12.25
N GLU A 526 -13.21 2.82 13.04
CA GLU A 526 -12.39 2.49 14.22
C GLU A 526 -13.27 2.30 15.48
N PRO A 527 -12.83 1.50 16.49
CA PRO A 527 -13.58 1.31 17.73
C PRO A 527 -13.86 2.64 18.45
N LEU A 528 -15.03 2.74 19.10
CA LEU A 528 -15.40 3.93 19.88
C LEU A 528 -14.64 3.97 21.21
N SER A 529 -13.90 5.04 21.48
CA SER A 529 -13.26 5.25 22.78
C SER A 529 -14.15 6.09 23.70
N HIS A 530 -14.51 5.56 24.87
CA HIS A 530 -15.29 6.22 25.92
C HIS A 530 -14.97 5.62 27.30
N PRO A 531 -14.89 6.42 28.39
CA PRO A 531 -14.69 5.96 29.78
C PRO A 531 -15.74 4.99 30.33
N PHE A 532 -16.78 4.68 29.55
CA PHE A 532 -17.77 3.67 29.88
C PHE A 532 -17.21 2.26 29.72
N PHE A 533 -16.29 2.05 28.77
CA PHE A 533 -15.67 0.76 28.52
C PHE A 533 -14.51 0.51 29.48
N LYS A 534 -14.25 -0.77 29.78
CA LYS A 534 -13.28 -1.20 30.80
C LYS A 534 -11.87 -0.67 30.56
N GLU A 535 -11.40 -0.74 29.32
CA GLU A 535 -10.11 -0.20 28.86
C GLU A 535 -10.27 1.11 28.10
N GLN A 536 -11.38 1.83 28.33
CA GLN A 536 -11.77 3.03 27.59
C GLN A 536 -12.03 2.84 26.09
N ASP A 537 -11.67 1.71 25.50
CA ASP A 537 -11.99 1.36 24.11
C ASP A 537 -13.16 0.38 24.01
N ALA A 538 -14.01 0.60 23.01
CA ALA A 538 -15.08 -0.32 22.68
C ALA A 538 -14.50 -1.66 22.19
N PRO A 539 -15.11 -2.79 22.60
CA PRO A 539 -14.63 -4.11 22.22
C PRO A 539 -14.88 -4.47 20.76
N LEU A 540 -15.79 -3.74 20.09
CA LEU A 540 -16.17 -3.93 18.69
C LEU A 540 -16.56 -2.57 18.08
N VAL A 541 -16.45 -2.49 16.76
CA VAL A 541 -17.09 -1.44 15.96
C VAL A 541 -18.59 -1.74 15.89
N TYR A 542 -19.44 -0.81 16.35
CA TYR A 542 -20.89 -1.01 16.36
C TYR A 542 -21.52 -0.46 15.07
N ASP A 543 -22.23 -1.33 14.36
CA ASP A 543 -22.85 -0.98 13.08
C ASP A 543 -24.10 -0.08 13.27
N SER A 544 -24.76 -0.13 14.43
CA SER A 544 -25.96 0.69 14.72
C SER A 544 -26.19 0.91 16.23
N LEU A 545 -26.97 1.94 16.57
CA LEU A 545 -27.43 2.20 17.95
C LEU A 545 -28.12 1.00 18.58
N LYS A 546 -28.82 0.20 17.77
CA LYS A 546 -29.49 -1.02 18.21
C LYS A 546 -28.49 -2.09 18.64
N HIS A 547 -27.34 -2.21 17.94
CA HIS A 547 -26.27 -3.13 18.33
C HIS A 547 -25.59 -2.69 19.64
N LEU A 548 -25.30 -1.40 19.79
CA LEU A 548 -24.74 -0.85 21.03
C LEU A 548 -25.70 -1.07 22.23
N ALA A 549 -26.98 -0.74 22.07
CA ALA A 549 -28.00 -0.94 23.11
C ALA A 549 -28.15 -2.42 23.50
N ALA A 550 -28.18 -3.32 22.51
CA ALA A 550 -28.35 -4.74 22.77
C ALA A 550 -27.13 -5.35 23.51
N HIS A 551 -25.93 -4.88 23.22
CA HIS A 551 -24.73 -5.33 23.93
C HIS A 551 -24.77 -4.90 25.40
N ILE A 552 -25.06 -3.63 25.66
CA ILE A 552 -25.16 -3.09 27.04
C ILE A 552 -26.27 -3.80 27.81
N ASN A 553 -27.41 -4.06 27.18
CA ASN A 553 -28.51 -4.80 27.79
C ASN A 553 -28.13 -6.24 28.17
N LYS A 554 -27.28 -6.92 27.39
CA LYS A 554 -26.78 -8.26 27.76
C LYS A 554 -25.85 -8.24 28.97
N ILE A 555 -24.99 -7.23 29.05
CA ILE A 555 -24.15 -7.02 30.24
C ILE A 555 -25.03 -6.84 31.49
N LEU A 556 -26.10 -6.05 31.37
CA LEU A 556 -27.04 -5.81 32.48
C LEU A 556 -27.81 -7.06 32.90
N VAL A 557 -28.24 -7.89 31.95
CA VAL A 557 -28.88 -9.19 32.25
C VAL A 557 -27.90 -10.10 32.99
N ARG A 558 -26.66 -10.22 32.50
CA ARG A 558 -25.64 -11.08 33.11
C ARG A 558 -25.24 -10.61 34.50
N ALA A 559 -25.19 -9.29 34.71
CA ALA A 559 -24.98 -8.70 36.02
C ALA A 559 -26.13 -9.00 36.99
N ALA A 560 -27.38 -8.90 36.53
CA ALA A 560 -28.55 -9.23 37.34
C ALA A 560 -28.62 -10.71 37.74
N GLU A 561 -28.22 -11.63 36.85
CA GLU A 561 -28.11 -13.06 37.15
C GLU A 561 -27.07 -13.34 38.23
N ARG A 562 -25.89 -12.71 38.14
CA ARG A 562 -24.83 -12.82 39.14
C ARG A 562 -25.30 -12.32 40.51
N ASP A 563 -26.00 -11.18 40.54
CA ASP A 563 -26.48 -10.54 41.77
C ASP A 563 -27.80 -11.14 42.29
N ARG A 564 -28.40 -12.12 41.57
CA ARG A 564 -29.76 -12.66 41.82
C ARG A 564 -30.83 -11.57 41.97
N SER A 565 -30.72 -10.52 41.16
CA SER A 565 -31.59 -9.34 41.21
C SER A 565 -32.78 -9.51 40.25
N GLU A 566 -34.00 -9.36 40.76
CA GLU A 566 -35.22 -9.47 39.92
C GLU A 566 -35.50 -8.19 39.09
N ASN A 567 -34.85 -7.07 39.40
CA ASN A 567 -35.03 -5.80 38.70
C ASN A 567 -33.89 -5.54 37.70
N ILE A 568 -34.16 -5.84 36.42
CA ILE A 568 -33.21 -5.70 35.31
C ILE A 568 -33.42 -4.33 34.63
N LEU A 569 -32.44 -3.44 34.80
CA LEU A 569 -32.38 -2.17 34.05
C LEU A 569 -32.09 -2.45 32.58
N ARG A 570 -32.59 -1.61 31.68
CA ARG A 570 -32.32 -1.68 30.24
C ARG A 570 -32.08 -0.31 29.65
N VAL A 571 -31.22 -0.25 28.64
CA VAL A 571 -30.99 0.92 27.80
C VAL A 571 -31.86 0.88 26.53
N ASP A 572 -32.42 2.02 26.16
CA ASP A 572 -33.08 2.26 24.88
C ASP A 572 -32.68 3.64 24.31
N PHE A 573 -31.87 3.64 23.27
CA PHE A 573 -31.36 4.87 22.64
C PHE A 573 -32.23 5.36 21.47
N THR A 574 -33.36 4.72 21.15
CA THR A 574 -34.18 5.07 19.97
C THR A 574 -34.79 6.48 20.03
N ARG A 575 -34.88 7.04 21.25
CA ARG A 575 -35.45 8.38 21.52
C ARG A 575 -34.38 9.44 21.77
N GLU A 576 -33.11 9.06 21.77
CA GLU A 576 -31.99 9.97 22.01
C GLU A 576 -31.43 10.52 20.70
N LYS A 577 -30.93 11.76 20.76
CA LYS A 577 -30.13 12.32 19.65
C LYS A 577 -28.71 11.78 19.74
N VAL A 578 -28.11 11.54 18.57
CA VAL A 578 -26.67 11.25 18.47
C VAL A 578 -25.94 12.58 18.31
N VAL A 579 -25.06 12.87 19.26
CA VAL A 579 -24.32 14.13 19.38
C VAL A 579 -22.81 13.87 19.37
N PHE A 580 -22.01 14.87 19.04
CA PHE A 580 -20.55 14.76 19.11
C PHE A 580 -20.10 14.90 20.58
N VAL A 581 -19.77 13.77 21.19
CA VAL A 581 -19.40 13.62 22.60
C VAL A 581 -17.89 13.74 22.75
N TYR A 582 -17.45 14.59 23.68
CA TYR A 582 -16.06 14.65 24.15
C TYR A 582 -16.04 14.18 25.61
N SER A 583 -15.57 12.95 25.83
CA SER A 583 -15.76 12.26 27.12
C SER A 583 -14.57 12.33 28.08
N ASP A 584 -13.38 12.74 27.61
CA ASP A 584 -12.19 12.88 28.43
C ASP A 584 -12.07 14.29 29.05
N ILE A 585 -12.87 14.55 30.08
CA ILE A 585 -13.00 15.86 30.74
C ILE A 585 -11.86 16.09 31.76
N ASN A 586 -10.68 15.49 31.54
CA ASN A 586 -9.53 15.71 32.40
C ASN A 586 -9.08 17.17 32.34
N SER A 587 -8.81 17.77 33.52
CA SER A 587 -8.38 19.16 33.64
C SER A 587 -7.04 19.46 32.95
N THR A 588 -6.25 18.45 32.60
CA THR A 588 -5.03 18.57 31.79
C THR A 588 -5.30 18.83 30.31
N ASN A 589 -6.46 18.42 29.80
CA ASN A 589 -6.82 18.53 28.38
C ASN A 589 -7.38 19.92 28.01
N PHE A 590 -7.43 20.82 28.99
CA PHE A 590 -7.89 22.20 28.81
C PHE A 590 -6.73 23.15 29.09
N ILE A 591 -6.37 23.96 28.10
CA ILE A 591 -5.24 24.91 28.17
C ILE A 591 -5.79 26.34 28.16
N LEU A 592 -5.40 27.13 29.16
CA LEU A 592 -5.71 28.55 29.24
C LEU A 592 -4.57 29.38 28.66
N THR A 593 -4.90 30.27 27.72
CA THR A 593 -3.91 31.20 27.16
C THR A 593 -3.47 32.23 28.21
N PRO A 594 -2.25 32.77 28.08
CA PRO A 594 -1.76 33.86 28.93
C PRO A 594 -2.75 35.04 28.93
N GLY A 595 -3.30 35.36 30.10
CA GLY A 595 -4.36 36.37 30.26
C GLY A 595 -5.75 35.81 30.53
N GLY A 596 -5.95 34.49 30.45
CA GLY A 596 -7.18 33.80 30.90
C GLY A 596 -8.43 34.21 30.11
N GLN A 597 -8.25 34.58 28.84
CA GLN A 597 -9.32 34.99 27.93
C GLN A 597 -9.87 33.80 27.14
N ASP A 598 -9.01 32.87 26.72
CA ASP A 598 -9.39 31.75 25.85
C ASP A 598 -9.02 30.39 26.46
N LEU A 599 -9.90 29.41 26.27
CA LEU A 599 -9.70 28.02 26.67
C LEU A 599 -9.63 27.15 25.42
N TYR A 600 -8.51 26.45 25.25
CA TYR A 600 -8.30 25.49 24.17
C TYR A 600 -8.51 24.07 24.70
N VAL A 601 -9.16 23.22 23.89
CA VAL A 601 -9.34 21.79 24.17
C VAL A 601 -8.34 20.99 23.34
N VAL A 602 -7.67 20.03 23.96
CA VAL A 602 -6.70 19.13 23.33
C VAL A 602 -7.04 17.66 23.65
N ASP A 603 -6.34 16.72 23.00
CA ASP A 603 -6.54 15.28 23.13
C ASP A 603 -7.97 14.80 22.78
N PHE A 604 -8.16 14.45 21.51
CA PHE A 604 -9.46 14.04 20.96
C PHE A 604 -9.61 12.51 20.89
N GLY A 605 -8.76 11.75 21.60
CA GLY A 605 -8.79 10.29 21.59
C GLY A 605 -10.16 9.72 22.01
N HIS A 606 -10.85 10.37 22.95
CA HIS A 606 -12.16 9.94 23.46
C HIS A 606 -13.34 10.76 22.91
N ALA A 607 -13.20 11.27 21.69
CA ALA A 607 -14.23 12.05 21.00
C ALA A 607 -14.93 11.23 19.90
N GLY A 608 -16.26 11.27 19.85
CA GLY A 608 -17.03 10.50 18.87
C GLY A 608 -18.53 10.79 18.90
N PHE A 609 -19.27 10.22 17.95
CA PHE A 609 -20.73 10.39 17.86
C PHE A 609 -21.46 9.33 18.68
N LEU A 610 -22.09 9.73 19.79
CA LEU A 610 -22.78 8.85 20.74
C LEU A 610 -24.13 9.45 21.18
N PRO A 611 -25.04 8.64 21.75
CA PRO A 611 -26.24 9.15 22.42
C PRO A 611 -25.91 10.18 23.50
N GLU A 612 -26.79 11.17 23.69
CA GLU A 612 -26.65 12.22 24.72
C GLU A 612 -26.34 11.64 26.11
N SER A 613 -26.89 10.47 26.46
CA SER A 613 -26.67 9.81 27.75
C SER A 613 -25.20 9.48 28.05
N PHE A 614 -24.36 9.28 27.02
CA PHE A 614 -22.93 8.98 27.19
C PHE A 614 -22.15 10.19 27.67
N MET A 615 -22.48 11.39 27.18
CA MET A 615 -21.90 12.64 27.68
C MET A 615 -22.28 12.87 29.15
N THR A 616 -23.56 12.66 29.48
CA THR A 616 -24.05 12.73 30.85
C THR A 616 -23.33 11.72 31.74
N PHE A 617 -23.14 10.48 31.26
CA PHE A 617 -22.39 9.45 31.97
C PHE A 617 -20.94 9.89 32.24
N ALA A 618 -20.23 10.45 31.27
CA ALA A 618 -18.83 10.87 31.45
C ALA A 618 -18.69 11.91 32.57
N ILE A 619 -19.63 12.86 32.67
CA ILE A 619 -19.68 13.88 33.73
C ILE A 619 -20.05 13.26 35.09
N HIS A 620 -20.99 12.31 35.13
CA HIS A 620 -21.50 11.73 36.38
C HIS A 620 -20.63 10.61 36.97
N SER A 621 -20.01 9.79 36.12
CA SER A 621 -19.32 8.54 36.47
C SER A 621 -17.81 8.70 36.69
N PHE A 622 -17.29 9.93 36.70
CA PHE A 622 -15.86 10.20 36.67
C PHE A 622 -15.06 9.47 37.77
N ILE A 623 -14.02 8.74 37.32
CA ILE A 623 -13.08 7.90 38.07
C ILE A 623 -12.10 8.81 38.87
N PRO A 624 -11.56 8.40 40.04
CA PRO A 624 -10.92 9.29 41.03
C PRO A 624 -9.64 10.05 40.65
N ASN A 625 -9.19 10.02 39.39
CA ASN A 625 -7.87 10.52 38.98
C ASN A 625 -7.83 12.00 38.54
N ASP A 626 -8.94 12.75 38.56
CA ASP A 626 -8.89 14.22 38.45
C ASP A 626 -8.32 14.80 39.75
N ALA A 627 -6.99 14.82 39.86
CA ALA A 627 -6.27 15.35 41.01
C ALA A 627 -6.57 16.83 41.28
N ALA A 628 -7.22 17.55 40.34
CA ALA A 628 -7.40 19.00 40.38
C ALA A 628 -8.87 19.49 40.46
N GLY A 629 -9.87 18.70 40.03
CA GLY A 629 -11.28 18.90 40.39
C GLY A 629 -12.17 19.70 39.42
N LEU A 630 -11.84 19.75 38.13
CA LEU A 630 -12.65 20.42 37.11
C LEU A 630 -14.01 19.73 36.92
N ALA A 631 -14.02 18.40 36.76
CA ALA A 631 -15.25 17.64 36.56
C ALA A 631 -16.17 17.74 37.79
N ARG A 632 -15.57 17.75 39.00
CA ARG A 632 -16.29 17.99 40.26
C ARG A 632 -16.90 19.39 40.31
N THR A 633 -16.17 20.41 39.86
CA THR A 633 -16.65 21.80 39.83
C THR A 633 -17.78 21.99 38.81
N ILE A 634 -17.65 21.39 37.62
CA ILE A 634 -18.71 21.34 36.61
C ILE A 634 -19.98 20.71 37.20
N LYS A 635 -19.85 19.55 37.85
CA LYS A 635 -20.96 18.87 38.52
C LYS A 635 -21.63 19.73 39.58
N LEU A 636 -20.84 20.35 40.47
CA LEU A 636 -21.38 21.24 41.51
C LEU A 636 -22.08 22.48 40.95
N LEU A 637 -21.61 23.03 39.83
CA LEU A 637 -22.25 24.18 39.17
C LEU A 637 -23.57 23.79 38.50
N ILE A 638 -23.61 22.62 37.87
CA ILE A 638 -24.84 22.05 37.32
C ILE A 638 -25.85 21.84 38.47
N ASP A 639 -25.43 21.19 39.56
CA ASP A 639 -26.27 20.92 40.73
C ASP A 639 -26.73 22.20 41.46
N ARG A 640 -25.88 23.24 41.57
CA ARG A 640 -26.25 24.55 42.18
C ARG A 640 -27.21 25.36 41.33
N SER A 641 -27.18 25.21 40.01
CA SER A 641 -28.10 25.92 39.10
C SER A 641 -29.56 25.40 39.16
N VAL A 642 -29.79 24.33 39.94
CA VAL A 642 -31.10 23.72 40.25
C VAL A 642 -31.86 24.50 41.35
N THR A 643 -31.21 25.33 42.15
CA THR A 643 -31.91 26.25 43.06
C THR A 643 -32.13 27.62 42.39
N PRO A 644 -33.39 28.05 42.21
CA PRO A 644 -33.73 29.20 41.40
C PRO A 644 -33.67 30.48 42.24
N GLU A 645 -32.49 30.99 42.56
CA GLU A 645 -32.38 32.36 43.07
C GLU A 645 -30.92 32.83 43.02
N SER A 646 -30.72 33.97 42.35
CA SER A 646 -29.48 34.77 42.26
C SER A 646 -28.40 34.37 41.23
N ALA A 647 -28.46 35.00 40.05
CA ALA A 647 -27.33 35.71 39.44
C ALA A 647 -27.76 36.31 38.08
N GLY A 648 -27.89 37.64 38.01
CA GLY A 648 -28.21 38.35 36.78
C GLY A 648 -26.97 38.54 35.92
N VAL A 649 -26.98 37.99 34.71
CA VAL A 649 -26.20 38.41 33.53
C VAL A 649 -27.01 37.99 32.28
N ASP A 650 -27.37 38.95 31.43
CA ASP A 650 -28.46 38.88 30.43
C ASP A 650 -28.18 38.13 29.12
N GLU A 651 -27.09 37.36 28.97
CA GLU A 651 -26.82 36.56 27.74
C GLU A 651 -26.56 35.06 28.00
N LEU A 652 -26.52 34.65 29.27
CA LEU A 652 -26.23 33.28 29.70
C LEU A 652 -27.45 32.32 29.87
N PRO A 653 -28.73 32.76 29.95
CA PRO A 653 -29.85 31.85 30.26
C PRO A 653 -30.13 30.77 29.22
N GLN A 654 -30.03 31.07 27.91
CA GLN A 654 -30.44 30.12 26.86
C GLN A 654 -29.48 28.93 26.69
N PHE A 655 -28.17 29.16 26.87
CA PHE A 655 -27.17 28.09 26.79
C PHE A 655 -27.08 27.26 28.07
N LEU A 656 -27.28 27.86 29.25
CA LEU A 656 -27.47 27.12 30.50
C LEU A 656 -28.84 26.40 30.54
N GLU A 657 -29.88 26.88 29.83
CA GLU A 657 -31.11 26.13 29.60
C GLU A 657 -30.90 24.93 28.67
N GLY A 658 -30.09 25.07 27.61
CA GLY A 658 -29.66 23.97 26.74
C GLY A 658 -28.81 22.94 27.48
N GLY A 659 -27.86 23.40 28.31
CA GLY A 659 -27.10 22.56 29.24
C GLY A 659 -28.01 21.92 30.29
N LYS A 660 -28.95 22.67 30.88
CA LYS A 660 -29.98 22.11 31.77
C LYS A 660 -30.80 21.05 31.05
N ALA A 661 -31.22 21.21 29.80
CA ALA A 661 -31.93 20.16 29.06
C ALA A 661 -31.07 18.91 28.81
N LEU A 662 -29.76 19.10 28.61
CA LEU A 662 -28.76 18.03 28.46
C LEU A 662 -28.44 17.31 29.78
N PHE A 663 -28.66 17.98 30.93
CA PHE A 663 -28.33 17.50 32.28
C PHE A 663 -29.56 17.24 33.18
N GLN A 664 -30.78 17.63 32.78
CA GLN A 664 -32.04 17.43 33.50
C GLN A 664 -32.71 16.12 33.09
N HIS A 665 -32.15 14.98 33.52
CA HIS A 665 -32.85 13.70 33.67
C HIS A 665 -33.91 13.26 32.60
N PRO A 666 -33.85 13.55 31.27
CA PRO A 666 -34.88 13.03 30.37
C PRO A 666 -34.67 11.52 30.14
N PHE A 667 -33.46 11.05 30.45
CA PHE A 667 -32.96 9.69 30.25
C PHE A 667 -32.35 9.10 31.55
N SER A 668 -32.91 9.44 32.71
CA SER A 668 -32.45 8.91 34.02
C SER A 668 -32.29 7.40 34.04
N ASP A 669 -33.17 6.70 33.31
CA ASP A 669 -33.19 5.24 33.22
C ASP A 669 -31.99 4.70 32.43
N ASN A 670 -31.64 5.34 31.30
CA ASN A 670 -30.45 4.98 30.52
C ASN A 670 -29.17 5.30 31.29
N LEU A 671 -29.11 6.43 32.01
CA LEU A 671 -27.95 6.77 32.86
C LEU A 671 -27.75 5.74 33.98
N ALA A 672 -28.81 5.37 34.70
CA ALA A 672 -28.76 4.36 35.75
C ALA A 672 -28.36 2.99 35.21
N ALA A 673 -28.86 2.62 34.03
CA ALA A 673 -28.48 1.41 33.32
C ALA A 673 -27.01 1.43 32.87
N LEU A 674 -26.50 2.54 32.33
CA LEU A 674 -25.09 2.69 31.96
C LEU A 674 -24.16 2.60 33.17
N SER A 675 -24.49 3.26 34.29
CA SER A 675 -23.71 3.15 35.55
C SER A 675 -23.66 1.71 36.06
N ARG A 676 -24.78 0.98 36.03
CA ARG A 676 -24.80 -0.43 36.44
C ARG A 676 -24.02 -1.32 35.47
N ALA A 677 -24.10 -1.08 34.16
CA ALA A 677 -23.38 -1.83 33.14
C ALA A 677 -21.86 -1.60 33.24
N CYS A 678 -21.41 -0.36 33.45
CA CYS A 678 -20.01 -0.03 33.64
C CYS A 678 -19.43 -0.74 34.88
N ASN A 679 -20.11 -0.64 36.02
CA ASN A 679 -19.68 -1.34 37.24
C ASN A 679 -19.62 -2.86 37.04
N ALA A 680 -20.58 -3.44 36.30
CA ALA A 680 -20.55 -4.85 35.96
C ALA A 680 -19.32 -5.20 35.10
N MET A 681 -19.05 -4.44 34.03
CA MET A 681 -17.87 -4.61 33.17
C MET A 681 -16.55 -4.56 33.96
N MET A 682 -16.41 -3.62 34.90
CA MET A 682 -15.20 -3.52 35.72
C MET A 682 -14.90 -4.78 36.54
N THR A 683 -15.93 -5.56 36.86
CA THR A 683 -15.81 -6.82 37.61
C THR A 683 -15.88 -8.08 36.73
N MET A 684 -16.13 -7.93 35.43
CA MET A 684 -16.19 -9.03 34.45
C MET A 684 -14.83 -9.19 33.75
N GLY A 685 -14.49 -10.42 33.35
CA GLY A 685 -13.33 -10.69 32.49
C GLY A 685 -13.53 -10.03 31.13
N GLU A 686 -12.44 -9.52 30.53
CA GLU A 686 -12.49 -8.81 29.24
C GLU A 686 -12.98 -9.75 28.12
N ALA A 687 -12.59 -11.02 28.17
CA ALA A 687 -13.11 -12.06 27.29
C ALA A 687 -14.65 -12.15 27.33
N LEU A 688 -15.26 -12.12 28.51
CA LEU A 688 -16.72 -12.21 28.64
C LEU A 688 -17.42 -10.98 28.06
N ILE A 689 -16.86 -9.78 28.26
CA ILE A 689 -17.39 -8.53 27.71
C ILE A 689 -17.34 -8.57 26.18
N ASN A 690 -16.22 -9.01 25.61
CA ASN A 690 -16.02 -9.12 24.17
C ASN A 690 -16.94 -10.20 23.56
N GLU A 691 -17.17 -11.30 24.27
CA GLU A 691 -18.08 -12.36 23.85
C GLU A 691 -19.55 -11.90 23.83
N LEU A 692 -20.01 -11.19 24.87
CA LEU A 692 -21.34 -10.58 24.90
C LEU A 692 -21.53 -9.58 23.74
N ALA A 693 -20.49 -8.84 23.37
CA ALA A 693 -20.48 -7.94 22.22
C ALA A 693 -20.67 -8.73 20.90
N VAL A 694 -19.90 -9.80 20.71
CA VAL A 694 -19.94 -10.66 19.50
C VAL A 694 -21.28 -11.39 19.36
N LEU A 695 -21.82 -11.93 20.46
CA LEU A 695 -23.15 -12.57 20.51
C LEU A 695 -24.28 -11.62 20.07
N THR A 696 -24.05 -10.31 20.12
CA THR A 696 -25.04 -9.30 19.76
C THR A 696 -25.09 -9.06 18.25
N ARG A 697 -23.97 -9.25 17.55
CA ARG A 697 -23.89 -9.20 16.08
C ARG A 697 -24.59 -10.39 15.42
N THR A 698 -24.63 -11.54 16.07
CA THR A 698 -25.18 -12.79 15.52
C THR A 698 -26.69 -12.96 15.67
N GLN A 699 -27.39 -12.09 16.41
CA GLN A 699 -28.84 -12.20 16.64
C GLN A 699 -29.75 -11.48 15.60
N ASN A 700 -29.23 -10.63 14.71
CA ASN A 700 -30.04 -9.91 13.70
C ASN A 700 -29.95 -10.47 12.27
N GLY A 701 -29.30 -11.61 12.04
CA GLY A 701 -29.31 -12.25 10.73
C GLY A 701 -28.54 -13.56 10.72
N ASN A 702 -29.29 -14.67 10.73
CA ASN A 702 -28.90 -16.04 10.38
C ASN A 702 -27.39 -16.31 10.17
N SER A 703 -26.68 -16.62 11.26
CA SER A 703 -25.75 -17.75 11.30
C SER A 703 -25.37 -18.04 12.75
N SER A 704 -25.66 -19.26 13.18
CA SER A 704 -25.18 -19.90 14.41
C SER A 704 -23.72 -19.58 14.73
N ASN A 705 -23.42 -19.33 16.02
CA ASN A 705 -22.10 -19.48 16.62
C ASN A 705 -21.66 -20.97 16.63
N HIS A 706 -21.52 -21.54 15.44
CA HIS A 706 -20.71 -22.72 15.21
C HIS A 706 -19.60 -22.26 14.28
N CYS A 707 -18.35 -22.32 14.74
CA CYS A 707 -17.25 -22.38 13.80
C CYS A 707 -17.48 -23.66 12.98
N PRO A 708 -17.73 -23.60 11.66
CA PRO A 708 -18.03 -24.79 10.87
C PRO A 708 -16.93 -25.83 10.99
N LEU A 709 -15.69 -25.36 11.24
CA LEU A 709 -14.53 -26.20 11.42
C LEU A 709 -14.60 -27.11 12.66
N THR A 710 -15.20 -26.74 13.81
CA THR A 710 -15.19 -27.64 14.99
C THR A 710 -16.02 -28.91 14.78
N ASP A 711 -17.20 -28.79 14.16
CA ASP A 711 -18.08 -29.93 13.89
C ASP A 711 -17.63 -30.72 12.64
N GLU A 712 -17.08 -30.05 11.64
CA GLU A 712 -16.58 -30.65 10.40
C GLU A 712 -15.23 -31.37 10.61
N ILE A 713 -14.37 -30.85 11.49
CA ILE A 713 -13.06 -31.45 11.83
C ILE A 713 -13.24 -32.66 12.75
N LEU A 714 -13.98 -32.54 13.86
CA LEU A 714 -14.05 -33.59 14.88
C LEU A 714 -14.99 -34.74 14.52
N GLY A 715 -16.03 -34.54 13.71
CA GLY A 715 -16.88 -35.60 13.13
C GLY A 715 -17.62 -36.51 14.12
N GLU A 716 -17.32 -36.42 15.42
CA GLU A 716 -17.96 -37.11 16.51
C GLU A 716 -18.19 -36.10 17.64
N SER A 717 -19.43 -36.03 18.12
CA SER A 717 -19.81 -35.23 19.28
C SER A 717 -19.21 -35.84 20.55
N TYR A 718 -17.93 -35.63 20.79
CA TYR A 718 -17.36 -35.82 22.12
C TYR A 718 -17.87 -34.66 23.00
N PRO A 719 -18.48 -34.91 24.17
CA PRO A 719 -18.75 -33.82 25.10
C PRO A 719 -17.40 -33.22 25.50
N ALA A 720 -17.13 -31.99 25.07
CA ALA A 720 -15.90 -31.30 25.43
C ALA A 720 -15.85 -31.18 26.96
N PRO A 721 -14.74 -31.56 27.61
CA PRO A 721 -14.65 -31.53 29.07
C PRO A 721 -14.61 -30.10 29.64
N LEU A 722 -14.36 -29.10 28.79
CA LEU A 722 -14.40 -27.68 29.10
C LEU A 722 -15.05 -26.92 27.93
N THR A 723 -15.81 -25.89 28.24
CA THR A 723 -16.37 -24.91 27.29
C THR A 723 -15.27 -23.99 26.72
N GLN A 724 -15.54 -23.31 25.61
CA GLN A 724 -14.58 -22.35 25.03
C GLN A 724 -14.18 -21.26 26.03
N ASP A 725 -15.13 -20.80 26.84
CA ASP A 725 -14.89 -19.71 27.79
C ASP A 725 -14.05 -20.18 28.99
N GLU A 726 -14.29 -21.40 29.50
CA GLU A 726 -13.43 -22.01 30.52
C GLU A 726 -11.99 -22.22 30.01
N ILE A 727 -11.81 -22.63 28.75
CA ILE A 727 -10.49 -22.77 28.13
C ILE A 727 -9.74 -21.42 28.07
N ILE A 728 -10.46 -20.34 27.77
CA ILE A 728 -9.88 -19.00 27.67
C ILE A 728 -9.54 -18.45 29.05
N GLU A 729 -10.43 -18.60 30.02
CA GLU A 729 -10.17 -18.21 31.41
C GLU A 729 -8.91 -18.91 31.96
N HIS A 730 -8.75 -20.20 31.66
CA HIS A 730 -7.55 -20.94 32.00
C HIS A 730 -6.29 -20.42 31.28
N ALA A 731 -6.37 -20.02 30.02
CA ALA A 731 -5.24 -19.42 29.31
C ALA A 731 -4.87 -18.05 29.89
N GLU A 732 -5.86 -17.21 30.21
CA GLU A 732 -5.72 -15.85 30.73
C GLU A 732 -5.18 -15.84 32.16
N THR A 733 -5.57 -16.79 33.00
CA THR A 733 -5.06 -16.89 34.38
C THR A 733 -3.58 -17.30 34.46
N HIS A 734 -3.02 -17.85 33.38
CA HIS A 734 -1.63 -18.32 33.30
C HIS A 734 -0.75 -17.41 32.40
N THR A 735 -1.20 -16.19 32.09
CA THR A 735 -0.60 -15.26 31.10
C THR A 735 0.72 -14.58 31.46
N ALA A 736 1.33 -14.86 32.62
CA ALA A 736 2.65 -14.29 32.95
C ALA A 736 3.76 -14.62 31.92
N ALA A 737 3.53 -15.60 31.04
CA ALA A 737 4.44 -15.98 29.94
C ALA A 737 4.07 -15.38 28.56
N MET A 738 2.93 -14.70 28.41
CA MET A 738 2.44 -14.22 27.10
C MET A 738 3.20 -12.99 26.60
N GLU A 739 3.85 -12.24 27.49
CA GLU A 739 4.51 -10.95 27.19
C GLU A 739 5.81 -11.08 26.37
N VAL A 740 6.44 -12.26 26.28
CA VAL A 740 7.78 -12.38 25.67
C VAL A 740 7.78 -13.05 24.28
N HIS A 741 6.86 -14.00 24.01
CA HIS A 741 6.93 -14.84 22.79
C HIS A 741 5.61 -15.07 22.04
N GLY A 742 4.48 -14.50 22.49
CA GLY A 742 3.20 -14.59 21.77
C GLY A 742 2.58 -16.00 21.64
N ARG A 743 3.06 -16.99 22.42
CA ARG A 743 2.53 -18.36 22.54
C ARG A 743 2.70 -18.89 23.97
N GLY A 744 1.82 -19.79 24.40
CA GLY A 744 1.82 -20.40 25.73
C GLY A 744 1.33 -21.85 25.71
N THR A 745 1.81 -22.64 26.66
CA THR A 745 1.36 -24.02 26.90
C THR A 745 1.12 -24.21 28.38
N VAL A 746 -0.05 -24.75 28.76
CA VAL A 746 -0.46 -24.92 30.16
C VAL A 746 -1.07 -26.30 30.35
N ALA A 747 -0.62 -27.01 31.38
CA ALA A 747 -1.29 -28.22 31.82
C ALA A 747 -2.45 -27.84 32.74
N LEU A 748 -3.68 -28.03 32.29
CA LEU A 748 -4.88 -27.61 33.03
C LEU A 748 -5.23 -28.58 34.15
N THR A 749 -5.10 -29.88 33.87
CA THR A 749 -5.38 -30.97 34.81
C THR A 749 -4.37 -32.10 34.61
N GLU A 750 -4.55 -33.21 35.33
CA GLU A 750 -3.84 -34.47 35.05
C GLU A 750 -4.19 -35.08 33.69
N THR A 751 -5.26 -34.63 33.01
CA THR A 751 -5.73 -35.22 31.75
C THR A 751 -5.79 -34.22 30.59
N LEU A 752 -5.73 -32.92 30.86
CA LEU A 752 -5.91 -31.87 29.87
C LEU A 752 -4.68 -30.97 29.75
N PHE A 753 -4.32 -30.70 28.50
CA PHE A 753 -3.24 -29.83 28.11
C PHE A 753 -3.75 -28.79 27.11
N LEU A 754 -3.40 -27.53 27.34
CA LEU A 754 -3.82 -26.40 26.52
C LEU A 754 -2.60 -25.76 25.87
N LYS A 755 -2.62 -25.66 24.54
CA LYS A 755 -1.68 -24.87 23.75
C LYS A 755 -2.42 -23.68 23.16
N TYR A 756 -1.87 -22.47 23.27
CA TYR A 756 -2.48 -21.26 22.74
C TYR A 756 -1.43 -20.27 22.22
N GLY A 757 -1.81 -19.42 21.28
CA GLY A 757 -0.90 -18.42 20.73
C GLY A 757 -1.57 -17.43 19.80
N ARG A 758 -0.96 -16.25 19.67
CA ARG A 758 -1.44 -15.12 18.86
C ARG A 758 -0.84 -15.14 17.46
N GLY A 759 -1.65 -14.80 16.45
CA GLY A 759 -1.21 -14.75 15.05
C GLY A 759 -0.85 -16.13 14.51
N ASP A 760 0.37 -16.27 13.97
CA ASP A 760 0.87 -17.49 13.34
C ASP A 760 1.70 -18.37 14.30
N SER A 761 1.77 -18.04 15.59
CA SER A 761 2.56 -18.79 16.58
C SER A 761 1.95 -20.15 16.97
N VAL A 762 0.62 -20.25 16.92
CA VAL A 762 -0.18 -21.48 17.03
C VAL A 762 -1.29 -21.37 15.99
N THR A 763 -1.41 -22.36 15.11
CA THR A 763 -2.30 -22.27 13.94
C THR A 763 -3.36 -23.38 13.94
N MET A 764 -4.50 -23.12 13.30
CA MET A 764 -5.52 -24.16 13.09
C MET A 764 -5.01 -25.32 12.22
N ASN A 765 -3.97 -25.09 11.40
CA ASN A 765 -3.30 -26.14 10.65
C ASN A 765 -2.67 -27.19 11.57
N GLU A 766 -2.11 -26.77 12.71
CA GLU A 766 -1.53 -27.67 13.71
C GLU A 766 -2.59 -28.63 14.28
N ALA A 767 -3.73 -28.10 14.71
CA ALA A 767 -4.83 -28.89 15.26
C ALA A 767 -5.38 -29.89 14.23
N TYR A 768 -5.54 -29.45 12.98
CA TYR A 768 -6.04 -30.30 11.91
C TYR A 768 -5.05 -31.41 11.53
N ALA A 769 -3.76 -31.10 11.47
CA ALA A 769 -2.69 -32.07 11.22
C ALA A 769 -2.63 -33.15 12.32
N GLN A 770 -2.70 -32.73 13.59
CA GLN A 770 -2.76 -33.65 14.73
C GLN A 770 -3.98 -34.57 14.65
N LEU A 771 -5.16 -34.04 14.36
CA LEU A 771 -6.37 -34.86 14.24
C LEU A 771 -6.29 -35.84 13.08
N LEU A 772 -5.78 -35.41 11.93
CA LEU A 772 -5.63 -36.28 10.77
C LEU A 772 -4.68 -37.44 11.06
N ALA A 773 -3.59 -37.18 11.79
CA ALA A 773 -2.65 -38.20 12.27
C ALA A 773 -3.33 -39.16 13.27
N TYR A 774 -4.11 -38.64 14.22
CA TYR A 774 -4.88 -39.42 15.19
C TYR A 774 -5.85 -40.39 14.48
N LYS A 775 -6.64 -39.89 13.52
CA LYS A 775 -7.62 -40.67 12.75
C LYS A 775 -6.99 -41.83 11.96
N HIS A 776 -5.70 -41.73 11.62
CA HIS A 776 -4.96 -42.75 10.89
C HIS A 776 -4.02 -43.57 11.77
N GLY A 777 -4.27 -43.57 13.09
CA GLY A 777 -3.61 -44.47 14.04
C GLY A 777 -2.16 -44.08 14.33
N VAL A 778 -1.78 -42.81 14.20
CA VAL A 778 -0.53 -42.30 14.79
C VAL A 778 -0.79 -42.00 16.26
N HIS A 779 0.11 -42.42 17.15
CA HIS A 779 0.03 -42.10 18.57
C HIS A 779 0.32 -40.60 18.77
N VAL A 780 -0.74 -39.83 18.99
CA VAL A 780 -0.72 -38.38 19.21
C VAL A 780 -1.75 -38.07 20.29
N PRO A 781 -1.61 -36.94 21.02
CA PRO A 781 -2.61 -36.56 22.02
C PRO A 781 -3.99 -36.44 21.39
N LYS A 782 -5.03 -36.97 22.04
CA LYS A 782 -6.40 -36.79 21.57
C LYS A 782 -6.77 -35.31 21.58
N LEU A 783 -7.27 -34.79 20.46
CA LEU A 783 -7.75 -33.42 20.35
C LEU A 783 -9.18 -33.34 20.90
N TYR A 784 -9.42 -32.46 21.88
CA TYR A 784 -10.74 -32.21 22.45
C TYR A 784 -11.41 -30.97 21.88
N HIS A 785 -10.64 -29.88 21.72
CA HIS A 785 -11.17 -28.65 21.13
C HIS A 785 -10.09 -27.87 20.39
N ALA A 786 -10.45 -27.23 19.28
CA ALA A 786 -9.57 -26.30 18.59
C ALA A 786 -10.39 -25.16 17.99
N PHE A 787 -10.07 -23.92 18.35
CA PHE A 787 -10.78 -22.75 17.83
C PHE A 787 -9.89 -21.53 17.78
N ARG A 788 -10.28 -20.59 16.92
CA ARG A 788 -9.63 -19.30 16.74
C ARG A 788 -10.57 -18.19 17.22
N ARG A 789 -10.04 -17.24 17.99
CA ARG A 789 -10.80 -16.12 18.57
C ARG A 789 -10.17 -14.79 18.17
N GLY A 790 -10.98 -13.85 17.71
CA GLY A 790 -10.53 -12.55 17.18
C GLY A 790 -10.28 -12.57 15.66
N PHE A 791 -10.00 -11.39 15.08
CA PHE A 791 -9.79 -11.19 13.65
C PHE A 791 -8.39 -10.66 13.34
N GLY A 792 -7.85 -11.02 12.17
CA GLY A 792 -6.56 -10.52 11.69
C GLY A 792 -5.35 -11.01 12.53
N PRO A 793 -4.23 -10.27 12.53
CA PRO A 793 -2.99 -10.67 13.22
C PRO A 793 -3.11 -10.72 14.74
N ARG A 794 -4.18 -10.16 15.31
CA ARG A 794 -4.47 -10.19 16.74
C ARG A 794 -5.25 -11.42 17.19
N ALA A 795 -5.70 -12.28 16.26
CA ALA A 795 -6.46 -13.48 16.57
C ALA A 795 -5.60 -14.51 17.32
N SER A 796 -6.17 -15.13 18.35
CA SER A 796 -5.53 -16.19 19.13
C SER A 796 -6.12 -17.55 18.78
N THR A 797 -5.27 -18.55 18.60
CA THR A 797 -5.67 -19.95 18.41
C THR A 797 -5.51 -20.70 19.73
N TYR A 798 -6.48 -21.55 20.06
CA TYR A 798 -6.49 -22.39 21.26
C TYR A 798 -6.68 -23.85 20.84
N ILE A 799 -5.84 -24.73 21.36
CA ILE A 799 -5.85 -26.17 21.09
C ILE A 799 -5.85 -26.89 22.44
N LEU A 800 -7.01 -27.43 22.81
CA LEU A 800 -7.20 -28.27 23.99
C LEU A 800 -7.05 -29.73 23.59
N MET A 801 -6.11 -30.42 24.23
CA MET A 801 -5.78 -31.81 23.94
C MET A 801 -5.52 -32.62 25.20
N GLU A 802 -5.41 -33.93 25.05
CA GLU A 802 -5.02 -34.85 26.09
C GLU A 802 -3.61 -34.55 26.61
N ARG A 803 -3.46 -34.61 27.93
CA ARG A 803 -2.14 -34.54 28.57
C ARG A 803 -1.50 -35.92 28.56
N ILE A 804 -0.39 -36.05 27.84
CA ILE A 804 0.42 -37.27 27.81
C ILE A 804 1.50 -37.20 28.88
N HIS A 805 1.47 -38.15 29.82
CA HIS A 805 2.48 -38.31 30.88
C HIS A 805 3.62 -39.20 30.42
N GLY A 806 4.54 -38.61 29.67
CA GLY A 806 5.73 -39.29 29.17
C GLY A 806 6.98 -38.45 29.40
N GLN A 807 8.13 -39.13 29.42
CA GLN A 807 9.43 -38.46 29.38
C GLN A 807 9.70 -38.03 27.94
N THR A 808 10.32 -36.86 27.73
CA THR A 808 10.73 -36.48 26.38
C THR A 808 11.81 -37.44 25.86
N VAL A 809 11.77 -37.76 24.57
CA VAL A 809 12.80 -38.61 23.95
C VAL A 809 14.18 -37.99 24.08
N ASN A 810 14.27 -36.66 24.11
CA ASN A 810 15.53 -35.97 24.37
C ASN A 810 16.17 -36.38 25.71
N GLU A 811 15.39 -36.37 26.79
CA GLU A 811 15.86 -36.79 28.12
C GLU A 811 16.14 -38.30 28.18
N TYR A 812 15.30 -39.11 27.52
CA TYR A 812 15.50 -40.55 27.46
C TYR A 812 16.80 -40.93 26.75
N LEU A 813 17.06 -40.31 25.60
CA LEU A 813 18.30 -40.53 24.83
C LEU A 813 19.53 -40.05 25.59
N TYR A 814 19.44 -38.92 26.29
CA TYR A 814 20.53 -38.45 27.15
C TYR A 814 20.90 -39.50 28.22
N GLN A 815 19.90 -40.12 28.84
CA GLN A 815 20.12 -41.19 29.83
C GLN A 815 20.69 -42.47 29.19
N ALA A 816 20.11 -42.92 28.06
CA ALA A 816 20.54 -44.13 27.36
C ALA A 816 21.99 -44.01 26.82
N THR A 817 22.37 -42.84 26.30
CA THR A 817 23.74 -42.57 25.85
C THR A 817 24.71 -42.54 27.04
N ALA A 818 24.32 -41.96 28.17
CA ALA A 818 25.13 -41.96 29.39
C ALA A 818 25.38 -43.36 29.95
N THR A 819 24.41 -44.27 29.84
CA THR A 819 24.52 -45.68 30.26
C THR A 819 25.08 -46.61 29.18
N LYS A 820 25.38 -46.09 27.98
CA LYS A 820 25.82 -46.84 26.79
C LYS A 820 24.82 -47.92 26.34
N ASP A 821 23.53 -47.71 26.58
CA ASP A 821 22.45 -48.58 26.10
C ASP A 821 22.04 -48.21 24.66
N TYR A 822 22.87 -48.57 23.70
CA TYR A 822 22.62 -48.30 22.29
C TYR A 822 21.41 -49.07 21.73
N GLN A 823 20.99 -50.15 22.37
CA GLN A 823 19.79 -50.89 21.95
C GLN A 823 18.51 -50.10 22.25
N ALA A 824 18.47 -49.40 23.39
CA ALA A 824 17.38 -48.49 23.72
C ALA A 824 17.30 -47.30 22.75
N VAL A 825 18.46 -46.75 22.35
CA VAL A 825 18.55 -45.67 21.35
C VAL A 825 17.99 -46.11 19.99
N ASP A 826 18.42 -47.28 19.49
CA ASP A 826 17.92 -47.84 18.24
C ASP A 826 16.41 -48.09 18.27
N LYS A 827 15.89 -48.63 19.38
CA LYS A 827 14.47 -48.91 19.55
C LYS A 827 13.61 -47.65 19.45
N VAL A 828 14.02 -46.57 20.12
CA VAL A 828 13.27 -45.30 20.07
C VAL A 828 13.34 -44.67 18.68
N ALA A 829 14.49 -44.75 18.01
CA ALA A 829 14.62 -44.32 16.62
C ALA A 829 13.72 -45.13 15.67
N GLU A 830 13.64 -46.45 15.81
CA GLU A 830 12.71 -47.31 15.05
C GLU A 830 11.25 -46.90 15.27
N MET A 831 10.87 -46.59 16.52
CA MET A 831 9.51 -46.12 16.84
C MET A 831 9.20 -44.76 16.19
N ALA A 832 10.14 -43.82 16.21
CA ALA A 832 9.99 -42.51 15.56
C ALA A 832 9.86 -42.67 14.03
N ILE A 833 10.72 -43.49 13.40
CA ILE A 833 10.62 -43.81 11.96
C ILE A 833 9.26 -44.44 11.64
N HIS A 834 8.77 -45.34 12.49
CA HIS A 834 7.47 -45.98 12.31
C HIS A 834 6.32 -44.97 12.34
N ALA A 835 6.36 -43.99 13.26
CA ALA A 835 5.38 -42.90 13.31
C ALA A 835 5.39 -42.06 12.03
N LEU A 836 6.58 -41.68 11.54
CA LEU A 836 6.73 -40.91 10.31
C LEU A 836 6.27 -41.68 9.06
N CYS A 837 6.57 -42.98 8.97
CA CYS A 837 6.09 -43.83 7.88
C CYS A 837 4.55 -43.94 7.86
N ARG A 838 3.90 -43.97 9.03
CA ARG A 838 2.43 -43.91 9.12
C ARG A 838 1.91 -42.58 8.59
N MET A 839 2.53 -41.46 8.97
CA MET A 839 2.14 -40.13 8.48
C MET A 839 2.24 -40.02 6.95
N LEU A 840 3.35 -40.47 6.35
CA LEU A 840 3.51 -40.49 4.89
C LEU A 840 2.46 -41.35 4.15
N SER A 841 1.89 -42.34 4.85
CA SER A 841 0.88 -43.24 4.31
C SER A 841 -0.55 -42.67 4.42
N ILE A 842 -0.74 -41.54 5.10
CA ILE A 842 -2.04 -40.89 5.25
C ILE A 842 -2.56 -40.43 3.87
N PRO A 843 -3.80 -40.80 3.48
CA PRO A 843 -4.39 -40.35 2.24
C PRO A 843 -4.67 -38.85 2.27
N ILE A 844 -4.16 -38.12 1.27
CA ILE A 844 -4.41 -36.68 1.13
C ILE A 844 -5.82 -36.43 0.54
N PRO A 845 -6.59 -35.46 1.06
CA PRO A 845 -7.89 -35.05 0.50
C PRO A 845 -7.82 -34.68 -0.99
N GLU A 846 -8.84 -35.03 -1.78
CA GLU A 846 -8.80 -34.89 -3.24
C GLU A 846 -8.49 -33.46 -3.74
N GLY A 847 -8.99 -32.43 -3.04
CA GLY A 847 -8.73 -31.02 -3.38
C GLY A 847 -7.26 -30.60 -3.23
N GLN A 848 -6.52 -31.23 -2.32
CA GLN A 848 -5.13 -30.91 -2.01
C GLN A 848 -4.12 -31.76 -2.81
N ARG A 849 -4.57 -32.80 -3.53
CA ARG A 849 -3.68 -33.67 -4.34
C ARG A 849 -3.00 -32.98 -5.52
N ARG A 850 -3.38 -31.74 -5.83
CA ARG A 850 -2.92 -31.01 -7.03
C ARG A 850 -1.86 -29.94 -6.74
N ARG A 851 -1.67 -29.54 -5.48
CA ARG A 851 -0.76 -28.45 -5.10
C ARG A 851 -0.10 -28.65 -3.74
N PRO A 852 1.14 -28.15 -3.55
CA PRO A 852 1.73 -28.02 -2.22
C PRO A 852 0.89 -27.08 -1.34
N SER A 853 0.51 -27.52 -0.15
CA SER A 853 -0.37 -26.74 0.73
C SER A 853 -0.15 -27.05 2.21
N PRO A 854 -0.65 -26.23 3.15
CA PRO A 854 -0.88 -26.67 4.52
C PRO A 854 -1.83 -27.88 4.55
N ILE A 855 -1.86 -28.63 5.66
CA ILE A 855 -2.83 -29.73 5.88
C ILE A 855 -4.26 -29.17 5.91
N LEU A 856 -4.45 -28.00 6.52
CA LEU A 856 -5.71 -27.25 6.48
C LEU A 856 -5.77 -26.33 5.26
N ASP A 857 -6.65 -26.62 4.30
CA ASP A 857 -6.85 -25.79 3.09
C ASP A 857 -7.79 -24.62 3.39
N SER A 858 -7.23 -23.58 4.03
CA SER A 858 -7.93 -22.32 4.31
C SER A 858 -7.09 -21.13 3.83
N GLU A 859 -7.74 -20.03 3.45
CA GLU A 859 -7.06 -18.80 2.99
C GLU A 859 -6.11 -18.20 4.03
N SER A 860 -6.28 -18.55 5.32
CA SER A 860 -5.45 -18.08 6.42
C SER A 860 -4.30 -19.01 6.82
N ALA A 861 -4.24 -20.23 6.27
CA ALA A 861 -3.22 -21.21 6.62
C ALA A 861 -1.97 -21.03 5.76
N ARG A 862 -0.80 -20.98 6.40
CA ARG A 862 0.50 -20.88 5.72
C ARG A 862 1.25 -22.21 5.78
N LEU A 863 2.07 -22.44 4.77
CA LEU A 863 2.89 -23.65 4.64
C LEU A 863 4.17 -23.46 5.46
N HIS A 864 4.49 -24.42 6.32
CA HIS A 864 5.72 -24.42 7.11
C HIS A 864 6.61 -25.61 6.75
N HIS A 865 7.87 -25.35 6.41
CA HIS A 865 8.88 -26.37 6.20
C HIS A 865 10.31 -25.80 6.35
N PRO A 866 11.24 -26.51 7.02
CA PRO A 866 12.62 -26.04 7.25
C PRO A 866 13.43 -25.68 6.00
N PHE A 867 13.07 -26.25 4.85
CA PHE A 867 13.67 -25.95 3.55
C PHE A 867 13.62 -24.47 3.16
N PHE A 868 12.57 -23.73 3.56
CA PHE A 868 12.33 -22.35 3.08
C PHE A 868 13.14 -21.26 3.81
N GLY A 869 14.21 -21.62 4.53
CA GLY A 869 15.10 -20.65 5.19
C GLY A 869 14.66 -20.28 6.61
N TYR A 870 15.06 -19.08 7.07
CA TYR A 870 14.97 -18.67 8.48
C TYR A 870 13.54 -18.59 9.03
N ASP A 871 12.58 -18.13 8.23
CA ASP A 871 11.17 -18.03 8.66
C ASP A 871 10.41 -19.35 8.49
N HIS A 872 11.05 -20.38 7.91
CA HIS A 872 10.46 -21.68 7.61
C HIS A 872 9.16 -21.64 6.79
N MET A 873 8.87 -20.51 6.14
CA MET A 873 7.68 -20.25 5.33
C MET A 873 8.10 -19.84 3.90
N PRO A 874 7.40 -20.28 2.85
CA PRO A 874 7.60 -19.73 1.52
C PRO A 874 6.99 -18.32 1.43
N CYS A 875 7.62 -17.42 0.67
CA CYS A 875 7.08 -16.07 0.45
C CYS A 875 5.87 -16.02 -0.49
N VAL A 876 5.56 -17.13 -1.16
CA VAL A 876 4.43 -17.28 -2.10
C VAL A 876 3.69 -18.59 -1.86
N SER A 877 2.39 -18.58 -2.09
CA SER A 877 1.57 -19.79 -2.11
C SER A 877 1.63 -20.43 -3.51
N TYR A 878 1.86 -21.73 -3.58
CA TYR A 878 1.95 -22.47 -4.84
C TYR A 878 0.57 -22.97 -5.27
N GLN A 879 0.14 -22.63 -6.49
CA GLN A 879 -1.11 -23.14 -7.07
C GLN A 879 -0.92 -24.50 -7.77
N SER A 880 0.32 -24.89 -8.04
CA SER A 880 0.65 -26.21 -8.59
C SER A 880 2.04 -26.69 -8.17
N VAL A 881 2.29 -28.00 -8.31
CA VAL A 881 3.64 -28.56 -8.13
C VAL A 881 4.64 -28.00 -9.13
N GLY A 882 4.19 -27.62 -10.33
CA GLY A 882 5.06 -26.98 -11.34
C GLY A 882 5.57 -25.61 -10.92
N GLU A 883 4.79 -24.83 -10.19
CA GLU A 883 5.27 -23.54 -9.65
C GLU A 883 6.34 -23.74 -8.58
N LEU A 884 6.23 -24.80 -7.78
CA LEU A 884 7.26 -25.19 -6.82
C LEU A 884 8.55 -25.65 -7.52
N ASP A 885 8.43 -26.44 -8.59
CA ASP A 885 9.55 -26.84 -9.45
C ASP A 885 10.27 -25.61 -10.02
N ASP A 886 9.51 -24.70 -10.63
CA ASP A 886 10.04 -23.50 -11.27
C ASP A 886 10.73 -22.59 -10.25
N HIS A 887 10.14 -22.44 -9.06
CA HIS A 887 10.73 -21.64 -7.99
C HIS A 887 12.09 -22.20 -7.57
N ILE A 888 12.18 -23.49 -7.26
CA ILE A 888 13.43 -24.11 -6.80
C ILE A 888 14.46 -24.18 -7.93
N ASN A 889 14.03 -24.43 -9.17
CA ASN A 889 14.92 -24.44 -10.33
C ASN A 889 15.48 -23.05 -10.66
N LYS A 890 14.71 -21.97 -10.48
CA LYS A 890 15.20 -20.59 -10.61
C LYS A 890 16.30 -20.28 -9.59
N ILE A 891 16.13 -20.74 -8.34
CA ILE A 891 17.14 -20.58 -7.28
C ILE A 891 18.44 -21.29 -7.69
N LEU A 892 18.33 -22.52 -8.19
CA LEU A 892 19.47 -23.31 -8.67
C LEU A 892 20.17 -22.67 -9.87
N GLN A 893 19.40 -22.14 -10.84
CA GLN A 893 19.93 -21.48 -12.03
C GLN A 893 20.72 -20.20 -11.70
N ARG A 894 20.20 -19.35 -10.81
CA ARG A 894 20.86 -18.07 -10.48
C ARG A 894 22.23 -18.26 -9.83
N ARG A 895 22.45 -19.33 -9.05
CA ARG A 895 23.78 -19.65 -8.52
C ARG A 895 24.73 -20.20 -9.58
N ALA A 896 24.22 -20.96 -10.55
CA ALA A 896 25.04 -21.44 -11.67
C ALA A 896 25.62 -20.25 -12.47
N GLU A 897 24.85 -19.17 -12.63
CA GLU A 897 25.30 -17.93 -13.29
C GLU A 897 26.42 -17.19 -12.52
N TRP A 898 26.54 -17.39 -11.21
CA TRP A 898 27.52 -16.70 -10.35
C TRP A 898 28.83 -17.49 -10.17
N LEU A 899 28.77 -18.83 -10.23
CA LEU A 899 29.89 -19.71 -9.88
C LEU A 899 30.42 -20.56 -11.04
N LEU A 900 29.64 -20.76 -12.11
CA LEU A 900 30.04 -21.56 -13.27
C LEU A 900 30.19 -20.67 -14.52
N PRO A 901 31.15 -20.96 -15.41
CA PRO A 901 31.26 -20.27 -16.70
C PRO A 901 29.94 -20.36 -17.48
N ARG A 902 29.53 -19.27 -18.15
CA ARG A 902 28.22 -19.08 -18.82
C ARG A 902 27.70 -20.21 -19.72
N ASP A 903 28.57 -21.13 -20.13
CA ASP A 903 28.24 -22.26 -21.02
C ASP A 903 28.22 -23.63 -20.30
N SER A 904 28.36 -23.67 -18.97
CA SER A 904 28.28 -24.92 -18.20
C SER A 904 26.81 -25.24 -17.87
N PRO A 905 26.24 -26.37 -18.34
CA PRO A 905 24.89 -26.75 -17.95
C PRO A 905 24.85 -26.95 -16.43
N ASN A 906 23.89 -26.33 -15.74
CA ASN A 906 23.64 -26.64 -14.33
C ASN A 906 23.19 -28.12 -14.27
N PRO A 907 23.96 -29.02 -13.65
CA PRO A 907 23.62 -30.44 -13.67
C PRO A 907 22.48 -30.78 -12.70
N TYR A 908 22.02 -29.82 -11.88
CA TYR A 908 20.97 -30.02 -10.88
C TYR A 908 19.66 -29.34 -11.29
N LYS A 909 18.60 -30.13 -11.39
CA LYS A 909 17.24 -29.68 -11.64
C LYS A 909 16.28 -30.51 -10.80
N VAL A 910 15.31 -29.87 -10.15
CA VAL A 910 14.21 -30.57 -9.48
C VAL A 910 13.06 -30.84 -10.45
N ASN A 911 12.39 -31.97 -10.25
CA ASN A 911 11.12 -32.33 -10.87
C ASN A 911 10.25 -33.10 -9.88
N PHE A 912 9.37 -32.39 -9.19
CA PHE A 912 8.43 -32.94 -8.23
C PHE A 912 7.11 -33.39 -8.87
N GLN A 913 6.85 -33.10 -10.16
CA GLN A 913 5.60 -33.54 -10.81
C GLN A 913 5.44 -35.06 -10.90
N ALA A 914 6.56 -35.79 -10.87
CA ALA A 914 6.56 -37.26 -10.82
C ALA A 914 6.39 -37.81 -9.39
N GLU A 915 6.42 -36.95 -8.37
CA GLU A 915 6.27 -37.33 -6.96
C GLU A 915 4.82 -37.29 -6.51
N LYS A 916 4.52 -38.18 -5.56
CA LYS A 916 3.26 -38.12 -4.83
C LYS A 916 3.33 -37.02 -3.77
N LEU A 917 2.25 -36.25 -3.63
CA LEU A 917 2.07 -35.37 -2.48
C LEU A 917 1.65 -36.19 -1.26
N VAL A 918 2.35 -36.00 -0.15
CA VAL A 918 2.20 -36.77 1.10
C VAL A 918 2.14 -35.83 2.30
N PHE A 919 1.68 -36.35 3.44
CA PHE A 919 1.69 -35.63 4.72
C PHE A 919 3.13 -35.64 5.23
N VAL A 920 3.78 -34.48 5.19
CA VAL A 920 5.17 -34.29 5.64
C VAL A 920 5.14 -33.65 7.03
N TYR A 921 5.80 -34.31 7.99
CA TYR A 921 6.04 -33.80 9.34
C TYR A 921 7.52 -33.43 9.47
N SER A 922 7.80 -32.14 9.70
CA SER A 922 9.16 -31.61 9.50
C SER A 922 9.91 -31.28 10.80
N ASP A 923 9.24 -31.24 11.95
CA ASP A 923 9.87 -30.89 13.24
C ASP A 923 10.33 -32.13 14.01
N LEU A 924 11.49 -32.66 13.60
CA LEU A 924 12.11 -33.86 14.20
C LEU A 924 12.84 -33.58 15.53
N ASN A 925 12.53 -32.49 16.22
CA ASN A 925 13.13 -32.22 17.53
C ASN A 925 12.75 -33.31 18.53
N ALA A 926 13.73 -33.90 19.22
CA ALA A 926 13.53 -34.99 20.17
C ALA A 926 12.57 -34.63 21.33
N LYS A 927 12.37 -33.33 21.62
CA LYS A 927 11.40 -32.86 22.62
C LYS A 927 9.93 -33.05 22.18
N ASN A 928 9.68 -33.17 20.87
CA ASN A 928 8.36 -33.34 20.28
C ASN A 928 7.92 -34.81 20.26
N PHE A 929 8.75 -35.71 20.79
CA PHE A 929 8.43 -37.11 20.95
C PHE A 929 8.41 -37.43 22.45
N LEU A 930 7.33 -38.02 22.92
CA LEU A 930 7.14 -38.42 24.31
C LEU A 930 7.14 -39.95 24.39
N LEU A 931 8.01 -40.51 25.23
CA LEU A 931 8.01 -41.93 25.56
C LEU A 931 7.26 -42.12 26.87
N ILE A 932 6.13 -42.82 26.82
CA ILE A 932 5.34 -43.11 28.01
C ILE A 932 5.82 -44.42 28.67
N PRO A 933 5.59 -44.63 29.98
CA PRO A 933 6.10 -45.81 30.70
C PRO A 933 5.65 -47.17 30.12
N SER A 934 4.55 -47.21 29.36
CA SER A 934 4.09 -48.42 28.66
C SER A 934 5.01 -48.83 27.49
N GLY A 935 5.95 -47.98 27.09
CA GLY A 935 6.85 -48.20 25.97
C GLY A 935 6.28 -47.78 24.61
N GLU A 936 5.22 -46.97 24.59
CA GLU A 936 4.69 -46.34 23.38
C GLU A 936 5.25 -44.92 23.20
N LEU A 937 5.37 -44.47 21.95
CA LEU A 937 5.93 -43.18 21.57
C LEU A 937 4.85 -42.30 20.96
N TYR A 938 4.61 -41.14 21.58
CA TYR A 938 3.64 -40.15 21.15
C TYR A 938 4.36 -38.99 20.44
N VAL A 939 3.78 -38.51 19.33
CA VAL A 939 4.25 -37.31 18.64
C VAL A 939 3.40 -36.12 19.06
N VAL A 940 4.05 -35.01 19.43
CA VAL A 940 3.42 -33.75 19.85
C VAL A 940 3.98 -32.59 19.02
N ASP A 941 3.24 -31.48 18.94
CA ASP A 941 3.58 -30.28 18.14
C ASP A 941 3.60 -30.50 16.61
N PHE A 942 2.48 -30.16 15.96
CA PHE A 942 2.29 -30.35 14.52
C PHE A 942 2.49 -29.07 13.69
N GLY A 943 3.10 -28.03 14.26
CA GLY A 943 3.21 -26.71 13.62
C GLY A 943 3.91 -26.72 12.26
N TYR A 944 4.80 -27.70 12.03
CA TYR A 944 5.60 -27.85 10.80
C TYR A 944 5.12 -29.04 9.95
N SER A 945 3.80 -29.17 9.82
CA SER A 945 3.14 -30.20 9.01
C SER A 945 2.51 -29.60 7.74
N ALA A 946 2.76 -30.22 6.59
CA ALA A 946 2.27 -29.75 5.30
C ALA A 946 2.08 -30.90 4.29
N VAL A 947 1.31 -30.64 3.23
CA VAL A 947 1.18 -31.51 2.06
C VAL A 947 2.27 -31.12 1.06
N LEU A 948 3.27 -31.97 0.90
CA LEU A 948 4.46 -31.71 0.09
C LEU A 948 4.91 -32.96 -0.68
N PRO A 949 5.73 -32.82 -1.73
CA PRO A 949 6.37 -33.96 -2.39
C PRO A 949 7.20 -34.81 -1.41
N GLU A 950 7.28 -36.13 -1.65
CA GLU A 950 8.01 -37.08 -0.79
C GLU A 950 9.46 -36.64 -0.50
N SER A 951 10.13 -35.99 -1.45
CA SER A 951 11.49 -35.45 -1.30
C SER A 951 11.66 -34.46 -0.14
N PHE A 952 10.60 -33.75 0.25
CA PHE A 952 10.66 -32.81 1.38
C PHE A 952 10.84 -33.54 2.71
N MET A 953 10.20 -34.71 2.88
CA MET A 953 10.44 -35.54 4.06
C MET A 953 11.87 -36.10 4.07
N THR A 954 12.35 -36.55 2.90
CA THR A 954 13.73 -37.03 2.73
C THR A 954 14.74 -35.95 3.07
N TYR A 955 14.49 -34.71 2.66
CA TYR A 955 15.34 -33.56 3.00
C TYR A 955 15.46 -33.35 4.52
N VAL A 956 14.35 -33.44 5.26
CA VAL A 956 14.37 -33.28 6.72
C VAL A 956 15.19 -34.39 7.39
N VAL A 957 15.03 -35.64 6.94
CA VAL A 957 15.75 -36.80 7.51
C VAL A 957 17.24 -36.79 7.18
N HIS A 958 17.66 -36.33 6.00
CA HIS A 958 19.06 -36.44 5.56
C HIS A 958 19.90 -35.18 5.72
N CYS A 959 19.26 -34.00 5.73
CA CYS A 959 19.97 -32.74 5.47
C CYS A 959 19.70 -31.66 6.50
N TYR A 960 18.57 -31.72 7.23
CA TYR A 960 18.27 -30.75 8.27
C TYR A 960 18.79 -31.21 9.62
N VAL A 961 19.74 -30.47 10.19
CA VAL A 961 20.22 -30.65 11.57
C VAL A 961 19.60 -29.55 12.43
N PRO A 962 18.57 -29.84 13.25
CA PRO A 962 18.04 -28.84 14.18
C PRO A 962 19.12 -28.45 15.18
N ASN A 963 19.22 -27.16 15.52
CA ASN A 963 20.32 -26.58 16.32
C ASN A 963 20.56 -27.22 17.72
N HIS A 964 19.73 -28.16 18.20
CA HIS A 964 19.86 -28.85 19.49
C HIS A 964 19.54 -30.37 19.42
N ALA A 965 19.71 -31.02 18.27
CA ALA A 965 19.26 -32.41 18.05
C ALA A 965 20.35 -33.49 18.20
N GLU A 966 21.21 -33.42 19.21
CA GLU A 966 22.40 -34.30 19.30
C GLU A 966 22.14 -35.81 19.54
N ASN A 967 20.92 -36.36 19.44
CA ASN A 967 20.76 -37.82 19.63
C ASN A 967 19.69 -38.53 18.76
N LEU A 968 18.49 -37.96 18.55
CA LEU A 968 17.41 -38.70 17.86
C LEU A 968 17.63 -38.78 16.35
N TRP A 969 18.05 -37.67 15.73
CA TRP A 969 18.28 -37.60 14.29
C TRP A 969 19.41 -38.53 13.86
N ASP A 970 20.54 -38.51 14.58
CA ASP A 970 21.68 -39.39 14.33
C ASP A 970 21.32 -40.87 14.52
N ALA A 971 20.54 -41.19 15.56
CA ALA A 971 20.03 -42.55 15.78
C ALA A 971 19.09 -43.02 14.66
N MET A 972 18.16 -42.16 14.23
CA MET A 972 17.27 -42.46 13.11
C MET A 972 18.07 -42.68 11.83
N LYS A 973 19.04 -41.81 11.52
CA LYS A 973 19.92 -41.96 10.36
C LYS A 973 20.71 -43.25 10.40
N TYR A 974 21.28 -43.59 11.56
CA TYR A 974 22.00 -44.85 11.77
C TYR A 974 21.11 -46.08 11.55
N VAL A 975 19.91 -46.11 12.14
CA VAL A 975 18.94 -47.20 11.97
C VAL A 975 18.51 -47.32 10.51
N LEU A 976 18.26 -46.20 9.84
CA LEU A 976 17.88 -46.15 8.44
C LEU A 976 19.01 -46.68 7.53
N ASP A 977 20.26 -46.24 7.72
CA ASP A 977 21.43 -46.69 6.96
C ASP A 977 21.74 -48.18 7.20
N ARG A 978 21.61 -48.65 8.44
CA ARG A 978 21.75 -50.07 8.80
C ARG A 978 20.69 -50.90 8.08
N THR A 979 19.43 -50.48 8.16
CA THR A 979 18.31 -51.17 7.53
C THR A 979 18.45 -51.23 6.01
N ALA A 980 18.97 -50.16 5.38
CA ALA A 980 19.23 -50.14 3.95
C ALA A 980 20.25 -51.21 3.52
N LYS A 981 21.30 -51.44 4.33
CA LYS A 981 22.29 -52.50 4.10
C LYS A 981 21.69 -53.89 4.29
N GLU A 982 20.92 -54.10 5.36
CA GLU A 982 20.21 -55.37 5.61
C GLU A 982 19.22 -55.71 4.48
N LEU A 983 18.60 -54.69 3.86
CA LEU A 983 17.70 -54.82 2.72
C LEU A 983 18.43 -55.29 1.44
N ALA A 984 19.68 -54.83 1.24
CA ALA A 984 20.51 -55.22 0.10
C ALA A 984 21.01 -56.67 0.23
N ASP A 985 21.22 -57.13 1.46
CA ASP A 985 21.71 -58.48 1.77
C ASP A 985 20.58 -59.52 1.94
N GLY A 986 19.31 -59.11 1.89
CA GLY A 986 18.13 -60.00 1.86
C GLY A 986 17.77 -60.67 3.18
N SER A 987 18.27 -60.17 4.32
CA SER A 987 18.26 -60.88 5.60
C SER A 987 17.01 -60.69 6.48
N ARG A 988 16.09 -59.75 6.17
CA ARG A 988 15.00 -59.36 7.10
C ARG A 988 13.67 -59.03 6.42
N THR A 989 12.73 -59.97 6.38
CA THR A 989 11.45 -59.90 5.61
C THR A 989 10.28 -59.15 6.26
N GLU A 990 10.21 -59.01 7.59
CA GLU A 990 9.06 -58.38 8.26
C GLU A 990 9.07 -56.84 8.17
N LEU A 991 10.22 -56.20 8.45
CA LEU A 991 10.43 -54.76 8.30
C LEU A 991 10.28 -54.29 6.83
N LEU A 992 10.57 -55.19 5.90
CA LEU A 992 10.51 -55.04 4.43
C LEU A 992 9.11 -54.69 3.90
N SER A 993 8.05 -55.09 4.60
CA SER A 993 6.66 -54.84 4.18
C SER A 993 6.17 -53.45 4.59
N PHE A 994 6.54 -52.99 5.79
CA PHE A 994 6.13 -51.71 6.36
C PHE A 994 7.04 -50.56 5.88
N MET A 995 8.34 -50.82 5.70
CA MET A 995 9.31 -49.82 5.23
C MET A 995 9.35 -49.61 3.71
N LYS A 996 8.34 -50.05 2.95
CA LYS A 996 8.21 -49.60 1.55
C LYS A 996 8.14 -48.07 1.45
N GLY A 997 7.51 -47.39 2.41
CA GLY A 997 7.54 -45.93 2.56
C GLY A 997 8.89 -45.40 3.08
N GLY A 998 9.52 -46.11 4.02
CA GLY A 998 10.88 -45.81 4.49
C GLY A 998 11.95 -45.92 3.40
N LYS A 999 11.76 -46.77 2.39
CA LYS A 999 12.61 -46.85 1.20
C LYS A 999 12.53 -45.57 0.37
N ALA A 1000 11.41 -44.84 0.35
CA ALA A 1000 11.33 -43.51 -0.26
C ALA A 1000 12.11 -42.46 0.55
N MET A 1001 12.03 -42.53 1.89
CA MET A 1001 12.82 -41.68 2.81
C MET A 1001 14.33 -41.97 2.74
N LEU A 1002 14.73 -43.17 2.34
CA LEU A 1002 16.13 -43.61 2.28
C LEU A 1002 16.74 -43.56 0.88
N HIS A 1003 16.07 -44.16 -0.09
CA HIS A 1003 16.59 -44.51 -1.42
C HIS A 1003 15.52 -44.31 -2.51
N GLY A 1004 14.58 -43.37 -2.32
CA GLY A 1004 13.56 -43.06 -3.33
C GLY A 1004 14.17 -42.69 -4.69
N PRO A 1005 13.41 -42.74 -5.79
CA PRO A 1005 13.86 -42.34 -7.14
C PRO A 1005 14.20 -40.83 -7.26
N HIS A 1006 14.36 -40.15 -6.13
CA HIS A 1006 14.44 -38.70 -6.00
C HIS A 1006 15.79 -38.22 -5.47
N ARG A 1007 16.84 -39.06 -5.54
CA ARG A 1007 18.21 -38.65 -5.17
C ARG A 1007 18.64 -37.37 -5.90
N GLU A 1008 18.27 -37.24 -7.17
CA GLU A 1008 18.52 -36.04 -7.98
C GLU A 1008 17.79 -34.80 -7.41
N ASN A 1009 16.52 -34.97 -7.03
CA ASN A 1009 15.74 -33.90 -6.38
C ASN A 1009 16.32 -33.53 -5.02
N LEU A 1010 16.74 -34.50 -4.21
CA LEU A 1010 17.38 -34.25 -2.91
C LEU A 1010 18.70 -33.49 -3.06
N GLU A 1011 19.59 -33.93 -3.95
CA GLU A 1011 20.86 -33.25 -4.21
C GLU A 1011 20.64 -31.82 -4.71
N ALA A 1012 19.64 -31.61 -5.55
CA ALA A 1012 19.22 -30.28 -6.02
C ALA A 1012 18.63 -29.44 -4.87
N MET A 1013 17.76 -30.00 -4.01
CA MET A 1013 17.18 -29.31 -2.85
C MET A 1013 18.24 -28.89 -1.84
N VAL A 1014 19.20 -29.75 -1.50
CA VAL A 1014 20.30 -29.39 -0.58
C VAL A 1014 21.10 -28.22 -1.11
N ARG A 1015 21.40 -28.23 -2.41
CA ARG A 1015 22.08 -27.09 -3.04
C ARG A 1015 21.23 -25.85 -2.95
N ALA A 1016 19.94 -25.92 -3.34
CA ALA A 1016 18.99 -24.81 -3.30
C ALA A 1016 18.88 -24.19 -1.90
N ALA A 1017 18.74 -25.01 -0.87
CA ALA A 1017 18.71 -24.57 0.52
C ALA A 1017 19.99 -23.85 0.93
N GLY A 1018 21.15 -24.38 0.54
CA GLY A 1018 22.44 -23.70 0.74
C GLY A 1018 22.55 -22.36 -0.01
N ILE A 1019 21.87 -22.19 -1.15
CA ILE A 1019 21.78 -20.89 -1.85
C ILE A 1019 20.91 -19.93 -1.03
N MET A 1020 19.71 -20.37 -0.63
CA MET A 1020 18.78 -19.56 0.13
C MET A 1020 19.40 -19.06 1.46
N MET A 1021 20.09 -19.95 2.19
CA MET A 1021 20.80 -19.57 3.42
C MET A 1021 21.94 -18.58 3.18
N GLN A 1022 22.68 -18.72 2.07
CA GLN A 1022 23.77 -17.79 1.71
C GLN A 1022 23.26 -16.43 1.21
N MET A 1023 22.07 -16.39 0.62
CA MET A 1023 21.48 -15.15 0.10
C MET A 1023 20.81 -14.28 1.18
N GLY A 1024 20.40 -14.85 2.32
CA GLY A 1024 19.88 -14.07 3.47
C GLY A 1024 18.71 -13.12 3.11
N GLU A 1025 18.67 -11.93 3.71
CA GLU A 1025 17.66 -10.88 3.41
C GLU A 1025 17.58 -10.49 1.92
N ALA A 1026 18.66 -10.70 1.14
CA ALA A 1026 18.65 -10.46 -0.30
C ALA A 1026 17.75 -11.45 -1.06
N TYR A 1027 17.51 -12.64 -0.52
CA TYR A 1027 16.52 -13.60 -1.05
C TYR A 1027 15.09 -13.06 -0.90
N VAL A 1028 14.76 -12.46 0.25
CA VAL A 1028 13.46 -11.82 0.51
C VAL A 1028 13.26 -10.59 -0.39
N GLY A 1029 14.29 -9.72 -0.51
CA GLY A 1029 14.27 -8.57 -1.42
C GLY A 1029 14.30 -8.94 -2.92
N MET A 1030 14.74 -10.14 -3.27
CA MET A 1030 14.68 -10.70 -4.62
C MET A 1030 13.29 -11.28 -4.92
N LEU A 1031 12.66 -11.95 -3.96
CA LEU A 1031 11.28 -12.44 -4.07
C LEU A 1031 10.25 -11.32 -4.13
N TYR A 1032 10.48 -10.22 -3.41
CA TYR A 1032 9.66 -9.01 -3.53
C TYR A 1032 9.77 -8.38 -4.94
N ARG A 1033 10.93 -8.51 -5.59
CA ARG A 1033 11.17 -8.01 -6.96
C ARG A 1033 10.61 -8.94 -8.04
N ASP A 1034 10.71 -10.25 -7.83
CA ASP A 1034 10.17 -11.26 -8.74
C ASP A 1034 8.64 -11.42 -8.59
N SER A 1035 8.04 -11.12 -7.42
CA SER A 1035 6.57 -11.07 -7.27
C SER A 1035 5.94 -9.84 -7.94
N LEU A 1036 6.64 -8.70 -7.95
CA LEU A 1036 6.29 -7.53 -8.78
C LEU A 1036 6.42 -7.79 -10.29
N GLN A 1037 7.17 -8.82 -10.69
CA GLN A 1037 7.34 -9.27 -12.08
C GLN A 1037 6.60 -10.58 -12.40
N GLY A 1038 5.88 -11.15 -11.43
CA GLY A 1038 5.27 -12.48 -11.48
C GLY A 1038 3.75 -12.44 -11.52
N GLY A 1039 3.19 -11.49 -12.27
CA GLY A 1039 1.78 -11.36 -12.62
C GLY A 1039 1.67 -10.93 -14.09
N SER A 1040 2.14 -11.83 -14.98
CA SER A 1040 2.42 -11.72 -16.43
C SER A 1040 3.84 -11.32 -16.82
#